data_AF-A0A836U7R2-F1
#
_entry.id   AF-A0A836U7R2-F1
#
_cell.length_a   1.000
_cell.length_b   1.000
_cell.length_c   1.000
_cell.angle_alpha   90.00
_cell.angle_beta   90.00
_cell.angle_gamma   90.00
#
_symmetry.space_group_name_H-M   'P 1'
#
loop_
_entity.id
_entity.type
_entity.pdbx_description
1 polymer ?
#
loop_
_entity_poly.entity_id
_entity_poly.type
_entity_poly.pdbx_seq_one_letter_code
_entity_poly.pdbx_strand_id
1 'polypeptide(L)'
;MSSFILFLSLIFVSANTSAKELIVWGVPKDRGLMAALRLFEAEHPGWQVVTSAGSSGSMDPQKLMCGIAGGRPPDMLQQDRFAVGEWAVREAFLPLDEFITESLQEEAWAVDAAAALREGRDSEAVESWQKLETRLADRGPSRALRTTHELIRTGASGSLAAALIPLADELADLVQGVHPDRFFDACWQEASFGPGDARRVYAIPNSTDNRALYYNEDLLERAGFVDAAGKVQPPRNWRELKEYAVKLSEHDVDGNMTRLGFAPNFGNSWLYIYGWLNGGQFMSDDGQTCTLDDPGIEKALSYMVEIYDALGGIEQVDAFQSGFQQGEFDPFFTGKVAMKVDGNWTLNRIADFAPGLRFGVIPAPAPEGRESITWSGGFSWALPAGSEHSEIAFELMRFLSTDRVWRVRNEVLARYAASRGRNFVPGMAPLPHVNEQTYALLMRDNRELPKRIKEGFLLFADLMRVSRFRPVTPVGQLLWDEHVRAYEKAVRHTYSPKEALARGQRQVQAELDRIYAKVAHTKVNWNYPLVGSLALVLTGLCFAFWRGGPDLRRRLRRSETWAGFAFVSPWLIGLLLLTAGPILTSIVYSFCRYDVLHPAEFVGLDNYVRLFGDDPLFWKSLGNTAFMMLGVPLGMAVGLAIAMLLNTEVRGMRVYRTVFYLPAIVPMVASAILWIWVLNPEMGLVNSLLRMAGVADPPNWLQSASWLFGSKSAIILMGLWSAGSGMIIWLAGLKGIPQHLYEAAEIDGASPWLRFWHVTLPMLSPYIFFNLIMGIIGTMQVFTQAYIMTKGGPDDSTMFYAYYLFNNAFRYFKMGYASALAWILFLIILVLTLIQLKLSPRWVHYENEG
;
A
#
# COMPACT_ATOMS: atom_id res chain seq x y z
N MET A 1 5.52 -41.42 44.19
CA MET A 1 6.33 -41.31 42.95
C MET A 1 5.62 -41.87 41.72
N SER A 2 4.86 -42.97 41.81
CA SER A 2 4.21 -43.58 40.63
C SER A 2 3.09 -42.74 39.98
N SER A 3 2.39 -41.88 40.72
CA SER A 3 1.35 -41.00 40.15
C SER A 3 1.90 -39.79 39.40
N PHE A 4 3.16 -39.39 39.65
CA PHE A 4 3.82 -38.26 38.98
C PHE A 4 4.43 -38.71 37.63
N ILE A 5 4.86 -39.97 37.55
CA ILE A 5 5.35 -40.58 36.31
C ILE A 5 4.19 -40.85 35.35
N LEU A 6 2.99 -41.22 35.85
CA LEU A 6 1.81 -41.40 35.00
C LEU A 6 1.33 -40.09 34.35
N PHE A 7 1.45 -38.97 35.07
CA PHE A 7 1.10 -37.63 34.57
C PHE A 7 2.09 -37.13 33.51
N LEU A 8 3.38 -37.46 33.67
CA LEU A 8 4.41 -37.20 32.65
C LEU A 8 4.29 -38.12 31.43
N SER A 9 3.88 -39.38 31.58
CA SER A 9 3.60 -40.25 30.43
C SER A 9 2.33 -39.87 29.66
N LEU A 10 1.36 -39.20 30.29
CA LEU A 10 0.20 -38.62 29.59
C LEU A 10 0.54 -37.34 28.80
N ILE A 11 1.62 -36.64 29.18
CA ILE A 11 2.15 -35.51 28.41
C ILE A 11 3.03 -35.99 27.23
N PHE A 12 3.60 -37.19 27.31
CA PHE A 12 4.45 -37.77 26.25
C PHE A 12 3.77 -38.84 25.37
N VAL A 13 2.51 -39.20 25.62
CA VAL A 13 1.72 -40.16 24.80
C VAL A 13 0.50 -39.47 24.15
N SER A 14 0.60 -38.17 23.89
CA SER A 14 -0.11 -37.55 22.76
C SER A 14 0.89 -37.29 21.66
N ALA A 15 1.35 -38.36 21.01
CA ALA A 15 1.72 -38.27 19.61
C ALA A 15 0.42 -38.13 18.80
N ASN A 16 -0.35 -37.06 19.07
CA ASN A 16 -1.10 -36.45 17.99
C ASN A 16 -0.01 -35.99 17.03
N THR A 17 0.03 -36.56 15.83
CA THR A 17 0.70 -35.92 14.70
C THR A 17 0.09 -34.53 14.57
N SER A 18 0.68 -33.52 15.21
CA SER A 18 0.25 -32.14 15.10
C SER A 18 0.31 -31.79 13.62
N ALA A 19 -0.81 -31.36 13.05
CA ALA A 19 -0.87 -30.98 11.65
C ALA A 19 0.24 -29.95 11.37
N LYS A 20 0.93 -30.09 10.23
CA LYS A 20 1.89 -29.07 9.80
C LYS A 20 1.11 -27.80 9.47
N GLU A 21 1.38 -26.72 10.19
CA GLU A 21 0.71 -25.44 9.98
C GLU A 21 1.41 -24.69 8.84
N LEU A 22 0.68 -24.45 7.75
CA LEU A 22 1.11 -23.65 6.61
C LEU A 22 0.64 -22.21 6.81
N ILE A 23 1.56 -21.27 6.97
CA ILE A 23 1.25 -19.86 7.20
C ILE A 23 1.07 -19.14 5.87
N VAL A 24 -0.16 -18.70 5.58
CA VAL A 24 -0.49 -18.01 4.32
C VAL A 24 -0.91 -16.56 4.58
N TRP A 25 -0.20 -15.60 3.98
CA TRP A 25 -0.49 -14.17 4.15
C TRP A 25 -1.22 -13.56 2.96
N GLY A 26 -2.03 -12.54 3.23
CA GLY A 26 -2.70 -11.76 2.17
C GLY A 26 -3.96 -12.42 1.58
N VAL A 27 -4.43 -13.52 2.18
CA VAL A 27 -5.59 -14.28 1.68
C VAL A 27 -6.88 -13.41 1.73
N PRO A 28 -7.56 -13.18 0.60
CA PRO A 28 -8.85 -12.50 0.57
C PRO A 28 -9.88 -13.30 1.37
N LYS A 29 -10.72 -12.61 2.16
CA LYS A 29 -11.80 -13.25 2.93
C LYS A 29 -13.03 -13.54 2.06
N ASP A 30 -12.85 -14.15 0.89
CA ASP A 30 -13.96 -14.58 0.03
C ASP A 30 -14.36 -16.04 0.32
N ARG A 31 -15.64 -16.35 0.12
CA ARG A 31 -16.21 -17.67 0.45
C ARG A 31 -15.70 -18.78 -0.47
N GLY A 32 -15.36 -18.47 -1.72
CA GLY A 32 -14.86 -19.42 -2.69
C GLY A 32 -13.48 -19.92 -2.31
N LEU A 33 -12.53 -19.01 -2.07
CA LEU A 33 -11.18 -19.36 -1.65
C LEU A 33 -11.18 -20.09 -0.30
N MET A 34 -11.98 -19.66 0.67
CA MET A 34 -12.10 -20.37 1.95
C MET A 34 -12.65 -21.80 1.80
N ALA A 35 -13.55 -22.03 0.85
CA ALA A 35 -14.02 -23.38 0.52
C ALA A 35 -12.92 -24.22 -0.14
N ALA A 36 -12.11 -23.62 -1.02
CA ALA A 36 -10.95 -24.28 -1.62
C ALA A 36 -9.90 -24.66 -0.57
N LEU A 37 -9.58 -23.77 0.38
CA LEU A 37 -8.64 -24.07 1.46
C LEU A 37 -9.15 -25.22 2.36
N ARG A 38 -10.44 -25.23 2.68
CA ARG A 38 -11.04 -26.35 3.44
C ARG A 38 -11.04 -27.65 2.65
N LEU A 39 -11.23 -27.59 1.33
CA LEU A 39 -11.13 -28.75 0.46
C LEU A 39 -9.70 -29.30 0.47
N PHE A 40 -8.70 -28.41 0.39
CA PHE A 40 -7.30 -28.78 0.52
C PHE A 40 -7.00 -29.45 1.87
N GLU A 41 -7.43 -28.87 2.99
CA GLU A 41 -7.24 -29.50 4.32
C GLU A 41 -7.96 -30.84 4.46
N ALA A 42 -9.17 -30.96 3.88
CA ALA A 42 -9.92 -32.22 3.87
C ALA A 42 -9.22 -33.29 3.01
N GLU A 43 -8.57 -32.87 1.93
CA GLU A 43 -7.75 -33.71 1.09
C GLU A 43 -6.42 -34.06 1.78
N HIS A 44 -5.85 -33.16 2.58
CA HIS A 44 -4.56 -33.36 3.25
C HIS A 44 -4.68 -33.25 4.78
N PRO A 45 -5.20 -34.29 5.49
CA PRO A 45 -5.51 -34.22 6.92
C PRO A 45 -4.30 -34.04 7.84
N GLY A 46 -3.08 -34.12 7.32
CA GLY A 46 -1.84 -33.82 8.04
C GLY A 46 -1.39 -32.36 7.93
N TRP A 47 -2.10 -31.53 7.17
CA TRP A 47 -1.77 -30.13 6.90
C TRP A 47 -2.91 -29.22 7.33
N GLN A 48 -2.57 -28.04 7.84
CA GLN A 48 -3.53 -27.02 8.25
C GLN A 48 -3.11 -25.67 7.67
N VAL A 49 -4.03 -24.96 7.02
CA VAL A 49 -3.75 -23.66 6.41
C VAL A 49 -4.15 -22.55 7.38
N VAL A 50 -3.15 -21.87 7.93
CA VAL A 50 -3.35 -20.73 8.83
C VAL A 50 -3.25 -19.44 8.04
N THR A 51 -4.40 -18.81 7.82
CA THR A 51 -4.47 -17.56 7.05
C THR A 51 -4.35 -16.33 7.95
N SER A 52 -3.53 -15.37 7.53
CA SER A 52 -3.48 -14.03 8.12
C SER A 52 -4.02 -13.03 7.10
N ALA A 53 -5.06 -12.29 7.50
CA ALA A 53 -5.56 -11.19 6.68
C ALA A 53 -4.50 -10.07 6.66
N GLY A 54 -3.95 -9.78 5.48
CA GLY A 54 -3.30 -8.50 5.23
C GLY A 54 -4.32 -7.37 5.33
N SER A 55 -3.89 -6.16 5.65
CA SER A 55 -4.72 -4.97 5.51
C SER A 55 -5.21 -4.87 4.05
N SER A 56 -6.53 -4.80 3.86
CA SER A 56 -7.18 -4.48 2.57
C SER A 56 -6.74 -5.27 1.32
N GLY A 57 -6.40 -6.55 1.44
CA GLY A 57 -6.08 -7.41 0.28
C GLY A 57 -4.76 -7.09 -0.43
N SER A 58 -3.95 -6.18 0.12
CA SER A 58 -2.59 -5.88 -0.32
C SER A 58 -1.60 -6.31 0.77
N MET A 59 -0.54 -7.02 0.38
CA MET A 59 0.53 -7.41 1.29
C MET A 59 1.24 -6.18 1.87
N ASP A 60 1.53 -6.20 3.17
CA ASP A 60 2.27 -5.15 3.87
C ASP A 60 3.79 -5.39 3.69
N PRO A 61 4.49 -4.56 2.89
CA PRO A 61 5.92 -4.76 2.60
C PRO A 61 6.79 -4.72 3.86
N GLN A 62 6.41 -3.91 4.85
CA GLN A 62 7.14 -3.82 6.12
C GLN A 62 7.00 -5.12 6.91
N LYS A 63 5.80 -5.71 6.95
CA LYS A 63 5.56 -6.99 7.63
C LYS A 63 6.35 -8.12 6.97
N LEU A 64 6.35 -8.21 5.63
CA LEU A 64 7.07 -9.26 4.90
C LEU A 64 8.59 -9.12 5.08
N MET A 65 9.13 -7.92 4.90
CA MET A 65 10.55 -7.66 5.09
C MET A 65 11.00 -8.05 6.50
N CYS A 66 10.26 -7.64 7.54
CA CYS A 66 10.57 -8.00 8.92
C CYS A 66 10.49 -9.52 9.16
N GLY A 67 9.52 -10.20 8.53
CA GLY A 67 9.39 -11.65 8.61
C GLY A 67 10.60 -12.39 8.00
N ILE A 68 11.00 -12.01 6.79
CA ILE A 68 12.15 -12.58 6.09
C ILE A 68 13.44 -12.28 6.87
N ALA A 69 13.70 -11.02 7.20
CA ALA A 69 14.90 -10.62 7.95
C ALA A 69 14.96 -11.24 9.36
N GLY A 70 13.81 -11.50 9.97
CA GLY A 70 13.69 -12.19 11.25
C GLY A 70 13.82 -13.72 11.17
N GLY A 71 13.98 -14.29 9.98
CA GLY A 71 14.06 -15.74 9.75
C GLY A 71 12.75 -16.48 10.03
N ARG A 72 11.61 -15.78 9.97
CA ARG A 72 10.26 -16.34 10.13
C ARG A 72 9.28 -15.73 9.12
N PRO A 73 9.51 -15.92 7.81
CA PRO A 73 8.56 -15.51 6.78
C PRO A 73 7.30 -16.40 6.82
N PRO A 74 6.19 -16.00 6.16
CA PRO A 74 5.12 -16.94 5.87
C PRO A 74 5.60 -17.98 4.85
N ASP A 75 4.90 -19.11 4.74
CA ASP A 75 5.21 -20.13 3.75
C ASP A 75 4.74 -19.74 2.34
N MET A 76 3.65 -18.99 2.27
CA MET A 76 3.03 -18.56 1.03
C MET A 76 2.39 -17.18 1.24
N LEU A 77 2.38 -16.34 0.22
CA LEU A 77 1.61 -15.09 0.26
C LEU A 77 0.94 -14.74 -1.07
N GLN A 78 -0.13 -13.96 -0.97
CA GLN A 78 -0.67 -13.24 -2.12
C GLN A 78 0.10 -11.94 -2.33
N GLN A 79 0.57 -11.71 -3.55
CA GLN A 79 1.34 -10.55 -3.95
C GLN A 79 0.74 -9.89 -5.21
N ASP A 80 0.75 -8.56 -5.28
CA ASP A 80 0.43 -7.86 -6.54
C ASP A 80 1.54 -8.13 -7.55
N ARG A 81 1.18 -8.57 -8.76
CA ARG A 81 2.14 -9.14 -9.72
C ARG A 81 3.25 -8.17 -10.12
N PHE A 82 2.95 -6.88 -10.27
CA PHE A 82 3.97 -5.89 -10.67
C PHE A 82 5.15 -5.78 -9.69
N ALA A 83 4.93 -6.11 -8.41
CA ALA A 83 5.94 -6.01 -7.38
C ALA A 83 6.77 -7.30 -7.23
N VAL A 84 6.44 -8.38 -7.95
CA VAL A 84 7.20 -9.63 -7.91
C VAL A 84 8.67 -9.41 -8.26
N GLY A 85 8.97 -8.57 -9.25
CA GLY A 85 10.35 -8.23 -9.63
C GLY A 85 11.15 -7.55 -8.51
N GLU A 86 10.51 -6.72 -7.69
CA GLU A 86 11.18 -6.05 -6.57
C GLU A 86 11.59 -7.02 -5.46
N TRP A 87 10.79 -8.07 -5.23
CA TRP A 87 11.14 -9.10 -4.25
C TRP A 87 12.12 -10.12 -4.85
N ALA A 88 11.96 -10.48 -6.12
CA ALA A 88 12.82 -11.41 -6.83
C ALA A 88 14.28 -10.92 -6.91
N VAL A 89 14.51 -9.65 -7.26
CA VAL A 89 15.87 -9.07 -7.31
C VAL A 89 16.58 -9.10 -5.94
N ARG A 90 15.80 -9.18 -4.85
CA ARG A 90 16.31 -9.20 -3.48
C ARG A 90 16.41 -10.62 -2.92
N GLU A 91 16.31 -11.64 -3.76
CA GLU A 91 16.33 -13.05 -3.35
C GLU A 91 15.28 -13.36 -2.26
N ALA A 92 14.21 -12.56 -2.21
CA ALA A 92 13.19 -12.64 -1.17
C ALA A 92 12.09 -13.66 -1.53
N PHE A 93 11.98 -14.02 -2.81
CA PHE A 93 11.12 -15.08 -3.31
C PHE A 93 11.94 -16.19 -3.95
N LEU A 94 11.51 -17.43 -3.75
CA LEU A 94 12.09 -18.60 -4.40
C LEU A 94 11.64 -18.66 -5.88
N PRO A 95 12.54 -19.00 -6.81
CA PRO A 95 12.13 -19.34 -8.16
C PRO A 95 11.29 -20.62 -8.15
N LEU A 96 10.26 -20.67 -8.98
CA LEU A 96 9.27 -21.75 -9.04
C LEU A 96 9.55 -22.75 -10.17
N ASP A 97 10.54 -22.50 -11.01
CA ASP A 97 10.86 -23.29 -12.20
C ASP A 97 11.00 -24.78 -11.92
N GLU A 98 11.74 -25.15 -10.87
CA GLU A 98 11.97 -26.55 -10.47
C GLU A 98 10.67 -27.19 -9.99
N PHE A 99 9.94 -26.53 -9.08
CA PHE A 99 8.64 -26.99 -8.60
C PHE A 99 7.62 -27.18 -9.74
N ILE A 100 7.59 -26.27 -10.71
CA ILE A 100 6.73 -26.36 -11.88
C ILE A 100 7.12 -27.57 -12.73
N THR A 101 8.41 -27.73 -13.03
CA THR A 101 8.93 -28.86 -13.80
C THR A 101 8.57 -30.20 -13.15
N GLU A 102 8.72 -30.30 -11.83
CA GLU A 102 8.31 -31.48 -11.08
C GLU A 102 6.79 -31.73 -11.14
N SER A 103 5.97 -30.68 -11.00
CA SER A 103 4.51 -30.82 -11.09
C SER A 103 4.04 -31.33 -12.46
N LEU A 104 4.71 -30.92 -13.53
CA LEU A 104 4.42 -31.39 -14.88
C LEU A 104 4.84 -32.85 -15.06
N GLN A 105 5.95 -33.25 -14.43
CA GLN A 105 6.41 -34.63 -14.44
C GLN A 105 5.45 -35.56 -13.67
N GLU A 106 4.92 -35.10 -12.53
CA GLU A 106 3.90 -35.79 -11.75
C GLU A 106 2.60 -36.00 -12.55
N GLU A 107 2.13 -34.96 -13.25
CA GLU A 107 0.97 -35.08 -14.15
C GLU A 107 1.24 -36.04 -15.32
N ALA A 108 2.43 -35.95 -15.93
CA ALA A 108 2.80 -36.83 -17.05
C ALA A 108 2.73 -38.31 -16.65
N TRP A 109 3.27 -38.68 -15.48
CA TRP A 109 3.16 -40.06 -14.99
C TRP A 109 1.71 -40.52 -14.81
N ALA A 110 0.83 -39.63 -14.35
CA ALA A 110 -0.58 -39.97 -14.16
C ALA A 110 -1.33 -40.13 -15.48
N VAL A 111 -1.07 -39.24 -16.43
CA VAL A 111 -1.65 -39.29 -17.78
C VAL A 111 -1.14 -40.53 -18.53
N ASP A 112 0.16 -40.81 -18.46
CA ASP A 112 0.78 -41.98 -19.11
C ASP A 112 0.21 -43.28 -18.58
N ALA A 113 -0.02 -43.35 -17.26
CA ALA A 113 -0.60 -44.54 -16.65
C ALA A 113 -2.08 -44.73 -17.04
N ALA A 114 -2.86 -43.64 -17.11
CA ALA A 114 -4.24 -43.70 -17.63
C ALA A 114 -4.29 -44.11 -19.12
N ALA A 115 -3.37 -43.58 -19.93
CA ALA A 115 -3.25 -43.95 -21.34
C ALA A 115 -2.84 -45.42 -21.53
N ALA A 116 -1.85 -45.89 -20.76
CA ALA A 116 -1.42 -47.28 -20.77
C ALA A 116 -2.55 -48.24 -20.39
N LEU A 117 -3.38 -47.91 -19.38
CA LEU A 117 -4.57 -48.70 -19.03
C LEU A 117 -5.60 -48.76 -20.17
N ARG A 118 -5.82 -47.65 -20.89
CA ARG A 118 -6.73 -47.61 -22.05
C ARG A 118 -6.24 -48.47 -23.22
N GLU A 119 -4.93 -48.59 -23.36
CA GLU A 119 -4.27 -49.36 -24.42
C GLU A 119 -3.99 -50.83 -24.03
N GLY A 120 -4.34 -51.23 -22.80
CA GLY A 120 -4.07 -52.58 -22.29
C GLY A 120 -2.59 -52.85 -21.97
N ARG A 121 -1.78 -51.80 -21.78
CA ARG A 121 -0.36 -51.86 -21.40
C ARG A 121 -0.21 -51.83 -19.87
N ASP A 122 -0.76 -52.83 -19.20
CA ASP A 122 -0.89 -52.86 -17.73
C ASP A 122 0.45 -52.73 -17.00
N SER A 123 1.53 -53.33 -17.51
CA SER A 123 2.86 -53.24 -16.90
C SER A 123 3.43 -51.82 -16.92
N GLU A 124 3.22 -51.09 -18.01
CA GLU A 124 3.67 -49.70 -18.15
C GLU A 124 2.82 -48.76 -17.26
N ALA A 125 1.52 -49.05 -17.13
CA ALA A 125 0.66 -48.34 -16.20
C ALA A 125 1.14 -48.49 -14.74
N VAL A 126 1.49 -49.71 -14.33
CA VAL A 126 2.02 -49.99 -12.98
C VAL A 126 3.35 -49.27 -12.75
N GLU A 127 4.26 -49.27 -13.73
CA GLU A 127 5.55 -48.59 -13.60
C GLU A 127 5.39 -47.06 -13.42
N SER A 128 4.56 -46.43 -14.26
CA SER A 128 4.27 -45.00 -14.14
C SER A 128 3.60 -44.67 -12.80
N TRP A 129 2.71 -45.54 -12.31
CA TRP A 129 2.13 -45.36 -10.97
C TRP A 129 3.14 -45.49 -9.84
N GLN A 130 4.10 -46.41 -9.91
CA GLN A 130 5.13 -46.54 -8.88
C GLN A 130 6.03 -45.31 -8.79
N LYS A 131 6.34 -44.67 -9.94
CA LYS A 131 7.08 -43.40 -9.97
C LYS A 131 6.31 -42.30 -9.25
N LEU A 132 5.03 -42.16 -9.55
CA LEU A 132 4.15 -41.20 -8.88
C LEU A 132 3.98 -41.50 -7.38
N GLU A 133 3.79 -42.78 -7.02
CA GLU A 133 3.64 -43.22 -5.62
C GLU A 133 4.87 -42.86 -4.80
N THR A 134 6.07 -43.14 -5.33
CA THR A 134 7.33 -42.82 -4.67
C THR A 134 7.46 -41.31 -4.45
N ARG A 135 7.09 -40.49 -5.44
CA ARG A 135 7.16 -39.03 -5.34
C ARG A 135 6.16 -38.46 -4.33
N LEU A 136 4.95 -39.01 -4.28
CA LEU A 136 3.86 -38.52 -3.42
C LEU A 136 3.96 -39.04 -1.98
N ALA A 137 4.63 -40.17 -1.74
CA ALA A 137 4.84 -40.74 -0.42
C ALA A 137 5.49 -39.74 0.56
N ASP A 138 6.44 -38.94 0.09
CA ASP A 138 7.16 -37.96 0.90
C ASP A 138 6.31 -36.73 1.27
N ARG A 139 5.28 -36.42 0.47
CA ARG A 139 4.36 -35.29 0.70
C ARG A 139 3.17 -35.67 1.59
N GLY A 140 2.86 -36.95 1.75
CA GLY A 140 1.65 -37.38 2.46
C GLY A 140 0.44 -37.21 1.54
N PRO A 141 0.15 -38.21 0.69
CA PRO A 141 -0.80 -38.07 -0.40
C PRO A 141 -2.18 -37.68 0.10
N SER A 142 -2.94 -36.93 -0.71
CA SER A 142 -4.30 -36.57 -0.33
C SER A 142 -5.14 -37.82 -0.08
N ARG A 143 -6.17 -37.73 0.77
CA ARG A 143 -7.07 -38.85 1.06
C ARG A 143 -7.73 -39.35 -0.22
N ALA A 144 -8.15 -38.43 -1.09
CA ALA A 144 -8.71 -38.75 -2.40
C ALA A 144 -7.68 -39.51 -3.25
N LEU A 145 -6.45 -39.02 -3.32
CA LEU A 145 -5.38 -39.67 -4.05
C LEU A 145 -5.04 -41.05 -3.49
N ARG A 146 -5.00 -41.24 -2.17
CA ARG A 146 -4.82 -42.55 -1.52
C ARG A 146 -5.95 -43.52 -1.83
N THR A 147 -7.20 -43.07 -1.74
CA THR A 147 -8.37 -43.92 -1.97
C THR A 147 -8.48 -44.33 -3.43
N THR A 148 -8.35 -43.38 -4.36
CA THR A 148 -8.35 -43.65 -5.81
C THR A 148 -7.18 -44.58 -6.16
N HIS A 149 -6.00 -44.38 -5.57
CA HIS A 149 -4.85 -45.25 -5.73
C HIS A 149 -5.05 -46.67 -5.16
N GLU A 150 -5.59 -46.83 -3.95
CA GLU A 150 -5.87 -48.14 -3.35
C GLU A 150 -6.87 -48.95 -4.19
N LEU A 151 -7.88 -48.28 -4.75
CA LEU A 151 -8.85 -48.90 -5.66
C LEU A 151 -8.20 -49.35 -6.98
N ILE A 152 -7.29 -48.56 -7.52
CA ILE A 152 -6.51 -48.92 -8.73
C ILE A 152 -5.58 -50.10 -8.43
N ARG A 153 -4.82 -50.04 -7.34
CA ARG A 153 -3.87 -51.08 -6.95
C ARG A 153 -4.55 -52.43 -6.65
N THR A 154 -5.72 -52.42 -6.01
CA THR A 154 -6.49 -53.65 -5.72
C THR A 154 -7.24 -54.19 -6.93
N GLY A 155 -7.60 -53.33 -7.89
CA GLY A 155 -8.27 -53.74 -9.14
C GLY A 155 -7.32 -54.16 -10.28
N ALA A 156 -6.04 -53.77 -10.24
CA ALA A 156 -5.05 -54.04 -11.29
C ALA A 156 -4.58 -55.51 -11.37
N SER A 157 -5.02 -56.37 -10.44
CA SER A 157 -4.78 -57.81 -10.49
C SER A 157 -5.96 -58.56 -11.13
N GLY A 158 -6.21 -58.37 -12.43
CA GLY A 158 -7.24 -59.13 -13.17
C GLY A 158 -7.99 -58.36 -14.26
N SER A 159 -9.08 -58.96 -14.79
CA SER A 159 -9.87 -58.51 -15.96
C SER A 159 -10.70 -57.21 -15.76
N LEU A 160 -10.25 -56.29 -14.91
CA LEU A 160 -10.96 -55.09 -14.46
C LEU A 160 -10.41 -53.77 -15.05
N ALA A 161 -9.49 -53.82 -16.03
CA ALA A 161 -8.86 -52.65 -16.63
C ALA A 161 -9.85 -51.54 -17.05
N ALA A 162 -11.00 -51.91 -17.65
CA ALA A 162 -12.03 -50.94 -18.04
C ALA A 162 -12.69 -50.20 -16.86
N ALA A 163 -12.77 -50.82 -15.68
CA ALA A 163 -13.33 -50.21 -14.48
C ALA A 163 -12.34 -49.27 -13.76
N LEU A 164 -11.04 -49.35 -14.09
CA LEU A 164 -9.98 -48.51 -13.52
C LEU A 164 -9.74 -47.21 -14.29
N ILE A 165 -10.13 -47.16 -15.57
CA ILE A 165 -9.93 -45.97 -16.42
C ILE A 165 -10.54 -44.70 -15.80
N PRO A 166 -11.79 -44.68 -15.30
CA PRO A 166 -12.35 -43.47 -14.68
C PRO A 166 -11.61 -43.02 -13.42
N LEU A 167 -11.07 -43.97 -12.64
CA LEU A 167 -10.27 -43.67 -11.45
C LEU A 167 -8.89 -43.13 -11.83
N ALA A 168 -8.29 -43.65 -12.90
CA ALA A 168 -7.03 -43.15 -13.43
C ALA A 168 -7.17 -41.73 -13.98
N ASP A 169 -8.30 -41.43 -14.65
CA ASP A 169 -8.63 -40.08 -15.12
C ASP A 169 -8.88 -39.12 -13.96
N GLU A 170 -9.60 -39.55 -12.91
CA GLU A 170 -9.77 -38.76 -11.69
C GLU A 170 -8.43 -38.48 -10.99
N LEU A 171 -7.51 -39.45 -11.00
CA LEU A 171 -6.17 -39.26 -10.44
C LEU A 171 -5.37 -38.23 -11.23
N ALA A 172 -5.40 -38.29 -12.56
CA ALA A 172 -4.77 -37.29 -13.42
C ALA A 172 -5.30 -35.87 -13.15
N ASP A 173 -6.61 -35.72 -12.95
CA ASP A 173 -7.23 -34.44 -12.56
C ASP A 173 -6.77 -33.95 -11.17
N LEU A 174 -6.53 -34.84 -10.21
CA LEU A 174 -6.05 -34.50 -8.86
C LEU A 174 -4.58 -34.02 -8.86
N VAL A 175 -3.77 -34.55 -9.76
CA VAL A 175 -2.33 -34.23 -9.86
C VAL A 175 -2.01 -33.26 -11.00
N GLN A 176 -3.01 -32.57 -11.55
CA GLN A 176 -2.84 -31.52 -12.58
C GLN A 176 -1.69 -30.56 -12.19
N GLY A 177 -0.66 -30.50 -13.04
CA GLY A 177 0.50 -29.64 -12.91
C GLY A 177 0.21 -28.20 -13.34
N VAL A 178 1.20 -27.33 -13.13
CA VAL A 178 1.11 -25.92 -13.50
C VAL A 178 1.66 -25.73 -14.90
N HIS A 179 0.78 -25.59 -15.89
CA HIS A 179 1.14 -25.40 -17.30
C HIS A 179 1.28 -23.90 -17.65
N PRO A 180 2.50 -23.37 -17.92
CA PRO A 180 2.70 -21.96 -18.25
C PRO A 180 1.90 -21.48 -19.45
N ASP A 181 1.78 -22.32 -20.48
CA ASP A 181 1.08 -22.07 -21.74
C ASP A 181 -0.45 -21.99 -21.60
N ARG A 182 -1.01 -22.44 -20.47
CA ARG A 182 -2.43 -22.27 -20.16
C ARG A 182 -2.78 -20.89 -19.61
N PHE A 183 -1.80 -20.07 -19.22
CA PHE A 183 -2.05 -18.72 -18.72
C PHE A 183 -2.08 -17.70 -19.87
N PHE A 184 -2.75 -16.56 -19.66
CA PHE A 184 -2.51 -15.41 -20.53
C PHE A 184 -1.04 -15.00 -20.43
N ASP A 185 -0.38 -14.78 -21.58
CA ASP A 185 1.04 -14.41 -21.65
C ASP A 185 1.38 -13.23 -20.72
N ALA A 186 0.61 -12.13 -20.81
CA ALA A 186 0.79 -10.96 -19.94
C ALA A 186 0.78 -11.31 -18.43
N CYS A 187 -0.10 -12.22 -18.00
CA CYS A 187 -0.18 -12.64 -16.60
C CYS A 187 1.07 -13.40 -16.17
N TRP A 188 1.56 -14.30 -17.03
CA TRP A 188 2.72 -15.13 -16.76
C TRP A 188 4.02 -14.32 -16.79
N GLN A 189 4.16 -13.43 -17.77
CA GLN A 189 5.32 -12.55 -17.89
C GLN A 189 5.43 -11.58 -16.72
N GLU A 190 4.32 -11.03 -16.21
CA GLU A 190 4.32 -10.14 -15.05
C GLU A 190 4.76 -10.84 -13.76
N ALA A 191 4.57 -12.17 -13.67
CA ALA A 191 5.00 -13.00 -12.55
C ALA A 191 6.44 -13.55 -12.69
N SER A 192 7.15 -13.16 -13.75
CA SER A 192 8.48 -13.66 -14.11
C SER A 192 9.50 -12.52 -14.14
N PHE A 193 10.72 -12.77 -13.66
CA PHE A 193 11.77 -11.76 -13.56
C PHE A 193 13.14 -12.31 -13.98
N GLY A 194 13.99 -11.44 -14.56
CA GLY A 194 15.32 -11.77 -15.05
C GLY A 194 15.50 -11.46 -16.55
N PRO A 195 16.74 -11.26 -17.02
CA PRO A 195 17.02 -10.90 -18.41
C PRO A 195 17.06 -12.12 -19.34
N GLY A 196 16.44 -12.01 -20.52
CA GLY A 196 16.55 -13.00 -21.60
C GLY A 196 16.35 -14.45 -21.13
N ASP A 197 17.33 -15.32 -21.44
CA ASP A 197 17.31 -16.74 -21.09
C ASP A 197 17.45 -17.03 -19.58
N ALA A 198 17.81 -16.03 -18.76
CA ALA A 198 17.89 -16.14 -17.30
C ALA A 198 16.58 -15.76 -16.60
N ARG A 199 15.51 -15.47 -17.36
CA ARG A 199 14.20 -15.16 -16.81
C ARG A 199 13.60 -16.37 -16.09
N ARG A 200 13.26 -16.19 -14.82
CA ARG A 200 12.69 -17.21 -13.93
C ARG A 200 11.28 -16.82 -13.49
N VAL A 201 10.48 -17.80 -13.10
CA VAL A 201 9.12 -17.58 -12.60
C VAL A 201 9.19 -17.50 -11.08
N TYR A 202 8.63 -16.44 -10.48
CA TYR A 202 8.69 -16.24 -9.02
C TYR A 202 7.32 -16.30 -8.34
N ALA A 203 6.24 -16.35 -9.13
CA ALA A 203 4.89 -16.42 -8.61
C ALA A 203 3.93 -17.09 -9.61
N ILE A 204 2.84 -17.68 -9.11
CA ILE A 204 1.77 -18.25 -9.95
C ILE A 204 0.58 -17.26 -9.99
N PRO A 205 0.17 -16.74 -11.16
CA PRO A 205 -1.00 -15.86 -11.26
C PRO A 205 -2.26 -16.52 -10.69
N ASN A 206 -2.98 -15.83 -9.80
CA ASN A 206 -4.18 -16.37 -9.14
C ASN A 206 -5.46 -15.56 -9.40
N SER A 207 -5.31 -14.41 -10.06
CA SER A 207 -6.37 -13.53 -10.51
C SER A 207 -5.82 -12.68 -11.65
N THR A 208 -6.72 -12.12 -12.45
CA THR A 208 -6.36 -11.05 -13.37
C THR A 208 -7.47 -10.02 -13.41
N ASP A 209 -7.12 -8.81 -13.83
CA ASP A 209 -8.08 -7.77 -14.17
C ASP A 209 -7.61 -7.00 -15.41
N ASN A 210 -8.56 -6.40 -16.12
CA ASN A 210 -8.28 -5.55 -17.28
C ASN A 210 -9.30 -4.42 -17.44
N ARG A 211 -8.99 -3.46 -18.33
CA ARG A 211 -9.75 -2.21 -18.47
C ARG A 211 -10.38 -2.01 -19.84
N ALA A 212 -11.55 -1.39 -19.82
CA ALA A 212 -12.32 -1.03 -21.00
C ALA A 212 -13.08 0.27 -20.72
N LEU A 213 -13.58 0.93 -21.78
CA LEU A 213 -14.40 2.11 -21.66
C LEU A 213 -15.85 1.69 -21.39
N TYR A 214 -16.38 2.10 -20.24
CA TYR A 214 -17.80 2.08 -19.91
C TYR A 214 -18.44 3.40 -20.33
N TYR A 215 -19.64 3.33 -20.90
CA TYR A 215 -20.42 4.51 -21.26
C TYR A 215 -21.90 4.33 -20.93
N ASN A 216 -22.55 5.43 -20.54
CA ASN A 216 -23.98 5.49 -20.24
C ASN A 216 -24.76 5.81 -21.52
N GLU A 217 -25.59 4.88 -21.99
CA GLU A 217 -26.32 5.03 -23.26
C GLU A 217 -27.35 6.15 -23.21
N ASP A 218 -28.05 6.32 -22.08
CA ASP A 218 -29.05 7.37 -21.95
C ASP A 218 -28.43 8.76 -22.09
N LEU A 219 -27.21 8.94 -21.59
CA LEU A 219 -26.48 10.21 -21.68
C LEU A 219 -25.95 10.47 -23.09
N LEU A 220 -25.42 9.44 -23.76
CA LEU A 220 -24.99 9.56 -25.15
C LEU A 220 -26.18 9.84 -26.09
N GLU A 221 -27.31 9.16 -25.87
CA GLU A 221 -28.55 9.35 -26.63
C GLU A 221 -29.09 10.78 -26.46
N ARG A 222 -29.15 11.30 -25.22
CA ARG A 222 -29.53 12.69 -24.94
C ARG A 222 -28.62 13.71 -25.61
N ALA A 223 -27.32 13.42 -25.71
CA ALA A 223 -26.37 14.27 -26.40
C ALA A 223 -26.38 14.11 -27.95
N GLY A 224 -27.26 13.25 -28.48
CA GLY A 224 -27.42 13.02 -29.92
C GLY A 224 -26.33 12.14 -30.55
N PHE A 225 -25.59 11.37 -29.76
CA PHE A 225 -24.60 10.41 -30.25
C PHE A 225 -25.28 9.09 -30.66
N VAL A 226 -26.17 9.18 -31.65
CA VAL A 226 -26.91 8.06 -32.22
C VAL A 226 -26.76 8.03 -33.74
N ASP A 227 -26.84 6.84 -34.33
CA ASP A 227 -26.91 6.71 -35.78
C ASP A 227 -28.32 7.02 -36.33
N ALA A 228 -28.49 6.91 -37.65
CA ALA A 228 -29.76 7.14 -38.33
C ALA A 228 -30.89 6.20 -37.89
N ALA A 229 -30.57 5.06 -37.27
CA ALA A 229 -31.52 4.12 -36.70
C ALA A 229 -31.80 4.36 -35.20
N GLY A 230 -31.21 5.40 -34.61
CA GLY A 230 -31.35 5.73 -33.19
C GLY A 230 -30.47 4.89 -32.27
N LYS A 231 -29.51 4.12 -32.79
CA LYS A 231 -28.61 3.30 -31.96
C LYS A 231 -27.43 4.14 -31.48
N VAL A 232 -27.14 4.07 -30.18
CA VAL A 232 -26.04 4.79 -29.54
C VAL A 232 -24.69 4.40 -30.15
N GLN A 233 -23.89 5.42 -30.48
CA GLN A 233 -22.56 5.29 -31.07
C GLN A 233 -21.49 5.71 -30.05
N PRO A 234 -20.67 4.79 -29.52
CA PRO A 234 -19.59 5.12 -28.60
C PRO A 234 -18.39 5.74 -29.36
N PRO A 235 -17.50 6.46 -28.65
CA PRO A 235 -16.34 7.09 -29.29
C PRO A 235 -15.37 6.04 -29.82
N ARG A 236 -14.88 6.20 -31.05
CA ARG A 236 -14.03 5.21 -31.73
C ARG A 236 -12.54 5.46 -31.56
N ASN A 237 -12.15 6.71 -31.34
CA ASN A 237 -10.76 7.13 -31.20
C ASN A 237 -10.63 8.30 -30.21
N TRP A 238 -9.40 8.71 -29.93
CA TRP A 238 -9.11 9.82 -29.01
C TRP A 238 -9.76 11.15 -29.39
N ARG A 239 -9.86 11.45 -30.69
CA ARG A 239 -10.50 12.70 -31.15
C ARG A 239 -11.99 12.72 -30.76
N GLU A 240 -12.70 11.63 -31.04
CA GLU A 240 -14.11 11.48 -30.65
C GLU A 240 -14.26 11.41 -29.12
N LEU A 241 -13.37 10.69 -28.42
CA LEU A 241 -13.45 10.58 -26.96
C LEU A 241 -13.31 11.95 -26.27
N LYS A 242 -12.42 12.83 -26.77
CA LYS A 242 -12.30 14.22 -26.30
C LYS A 242 -13.56 15.04 -26.61
N GLU A 243 -14.13 14.90 -27.82
CA GLU A 243 -15.38 15.58 -28.18
C GLU A 243 -16.53 15.18 -27.25
N TYR A 244 -16.66 13.87 -26.97
CA TYR A 244 -17.66 13.34 -26.06
C TYR A 244 -17.42 13.82 -24.62
N ALA A 245 -16.15 13.86 -24.18
CA ALA A 245 -15.79 14.34 -22.84
C ALA A 245 -16.32 15.75 -22.58
N VAL A 246 -16.15 16.66 -23.54
CA VAL A 246 -16.62 18.05 -23.42
C VAL A 246 -18.15 18.13 -23.57
N LYS A 247 -18.72 17.51 -24.61
CA LYS A 247 -20.15 17.63 -24.93
C LYS A 247 -21.07 16.99 -23.90
N LEU A 248 -20.59 15.97 -23.17
CA LEU A 248 -21.32 15.31 -22.09
C LEU A 248 -21.08 15.94 -20.71
N SER A 249 -20.20 16.94 -20.60
CA SER A 249 -19.96 17.65 -19.35
C SER A 249 -20.96 18.80 -19.22
N GLU A 250 -21.58 18.92 -18.04
CA GLU A 250 -22.61 19.92 -17.73
C GLU A 250 -22.14 20.80 -16.57
N HIS A 251 -22.47 22.08 -16.63
CA HIS A 251 -22.19 23.06 -15.59
C HIS A 251 -23.48 23.77 -15.17
N ASP A 252 -23.56 24.18 -13.90
CA ASP A 252 -24.64 25.02 -13.43
C ASP A 252 -24.46 26.49 -13.86
N VAL A 253 -25.37 27.36 -13.41
CA VAL A 253 -25.36 28.80 -13.72
C VAL A 253 -24.16 29.54 -13.14
N ASP A 254 -23.57 29.00 -12.07
CA ASP A 254 -22.41 29.57 -11.38
C ASP A 254 -21.09 29.02 -11.96
N GLY A 255 -21.18 28.14 -12.97
CA GLY A 255 -20.03 27.51 -13.62
C GLY A 255 -19.47 26.31 -12.88
N ASN A 256 -20.15 25.77 -11.86
CA ASN A 256 -19.73 24.56 -11.18
C ASN A 256 -20.11 23.33 -11.99
N MET A 257 -19.23 22.34 -12.05
CA MET A 257 -19.47 21.10 -12.76
C MET A 257 -20.57 20.30 -12.05
N THR A 258 -21.60 19.89 -12.80
CA THR A 258 -22.71 19.07 -12.30
C THR A 258 -22.74 17.67 -12.91
N ARG A 259 -22.08 17.51 -14.07
CA ARG A 259 -21.84 16.23 -14.72
C ARG A 259 -20.48 16.25 -15.40
N LEU A 260 -19.76 15.14 -15.27
CA LEU A 260 -18.49 14.90 -15.97
C LEU A 260 -18.72 13.95 -17.14
N GLY A 261 -18.41 14.39 -18.35
CA GLY A 261 -18.50 13.54 -19.55
C GLY A 261 -17.49 12.40 -19.50
N PHE A 262 -16.21 12.74 -19.35
CA PHE A 262 -15.10 11.81 -19.22
C PHE A 262 -13.86 12.55 -18.72
N ALA A 263 -13.14 11.98 -17.74
CA ALA A 263 -11.81 12.47 -17.37
C ALA A 263 -10.77 11.35 -17.57
N PRO A 264 -9.60 11.64 -18.16
CA PRO A 264 -8.63 10.61 -18.51
C PRO A 264 -8.22 9.73 -17.35
N ASN A 265 -8.03 10.30 -16.15
CA ASN A 265 -7.63 9.56 -14.95
C ASN A 265 -8.78 9.34 -13.94
N PHE A 266 -10.03 9.29 -14.42
CA PHE A 266 -11.17 8.81 -13.63
C PHE A 266 -11.43 7.32 -13.89
N GLY A 267 -11.51 6.52 -12.83
CA GLY A 267 -11.58 5.06 -12.90
C GLY A 267 -10.21 4.41 -12.66
N ASN A 268 -9.79 3.49 -13.53
CA ASN A 268 -8.52 2.77 -13.38
C ASN A 268 -7.69 2.72 -14.68
N SER A 269 -7.43 3.88 -15.27
CA SER A 269 -6.70 4.04 -16.53
C SER A 269 -5.21 4.35 -16.32
N TRP A 270 -4.91 5.45 -15.62
CA TRP A 270 -3.59 6.08 -15.51
C TRP A 270 -2.92 6.35 -16.87
N LEU A 271 -1.82 7.11 -16.86
CA LEU A 271 -1.05 7.34 -18.10
C LEU A 271 -0.52 6.02 -18.74
N TYR A 272 -0.51 4.89 -18.02
CA TYR A 272 -0.06 3.59 -18.55
C TYR A 272 -0.88 3.16 -19.74
N ILE A 273 -2.22 3.14 -19.60
CA ILE A 273 -3.09 2.68 -20.69
C ILE A 273 -2.98 3.58 -21.91
N TYR A 274 -2.92 4.91 -21.73
CA TYR A 274 -2.81 5.85 -22.85
C TYR A 274 -1.45 5.79 -23.53
N GLY A 275 -0.37 5.64 -22.74
CA GLY A 275 0.98 5.44 -23.26
C GLY A 275 1.04 4.21 -24.16
N TRP A 276 0.54 3.07 -23.68
CA TRP A 276 0.52 1.84 -24.47
C TRP A 276 -0.44 1.89 -25.66
N LEU A 277 -1.61 2.53 -25.55
CA LEU A 277 -2.54 2.74 -26.68
C LEU A 277 -1.88 3.54 -27.81
N ASN A 278 -0.94 4.43 -27.47
CA ASN A 278 -0.11 5.16 -28.42
C ASN A 278 1.25 4.50 -28.70
N GLY A 279 1.44 3.25 -28.27
CA GLY A 279 2.61 2.42 -28.50
C GLY A 279 3.89 2.83 -27.78
N GLY A 280 3.78 3.63 -26.72
CA GLY A 280 4.90 3.94 -25.86
C GLY A 280 5.32 2.76 -24.99
N GLN A 281 6.59 2.75 -24.59
CA GLN A 281 7.17 1.75 -23.71
C GLN A 281 7.71 2.46 -22.45
N PHE A 282 7.54 1.86 -21.27
CA PHE A 282 7.99 2.46 -20.00
C PHE A 282 9.36 1.94 -19.52
N MET A 283 9.82 0.84 -20.12
CA MET A 283 11.07 0.16 -19.84
C MET A 283 11.52 -0.59 -21.10
N SER A 284 12.83 -0.72 -21.29
CA SER A 284 13.41 -1.63 -22.27
C SER A 284 13.08 -3.10 -21.96
N ASP A 285 13.15 -3.97 -22.97
CA ASP A 285 12.85 -5.40 -22.85
C ASP A 285 13.77 -6.13 -21.85
N ASP A 286 15.01 -5.65 -21.68
CA ASP A 286 15.98 -6.19 -20.71
C ASP A 286 15.76 -5.69 -19.27
N GLY A 287 14.83 -4.75 -19.05
CA GLY A 287 14.50 -4.19 -17.74
C GLY A 287 15.52 -3.21 -17.16
N GLN A 288 16.55 -2.81 -17.92
CA GLN A 288 17.66 -1.99 -17.42
C GLN A 288 17.58 -0.51 -17.80
N THR A 289 16.78 -0.15 -18.80
CA THR A 289 16.64 1.23 -19.28
C THR A 289 15.20 1.70 -19.11
N CYS A 290 15.00 2.75 -18.32
CA CYS A 290 13.72 3.44 -18.21
C CYS A 290 13.49 4.30 -19.46
N THR A 291 12.32 4.15 -20.07
CA THR A 291 11.90 4.91 -21.28
C THR A 291 10.62 5.70 -21.04
N LEU A 292 10.40 6.16 -19.80
CA LEU A 292 9.23 6.96 -19.42
C LEU A 292 9.04 8.22 -20.28
N ASP A 293 10.10 8.80 -20.84
CA ASP A 293 10.04 9.96 -21.74
C ASP A 293 9.88 9.63 -23.24
N ASP A 294 9.48 8.38 -23.54
CA ASP A 294 9.18 7.94 -24.90
C ASP A 294 8.17 8.88 -25.61
N PRO A 295 8.37 9.20 -26.91
CA PRO A 295 7.49 10.11 -27.64
C PRO A 295 6.01 9.68 -27.71
N GLY A 296 5.74 8.38 -27.63
CA GLY A 296 4.39 7.83 -27.54
C GLY A 296 3.72 8.17 -26.20
N ILE A 297 4.48 8.11 -25.10
CA ILE A 297 4.03 8.49 -23.76
C ILE A 297 3.88 10.01 -23.65
N GLU A 298 4.80 10.80 -24.22
CA GLU A 298 4.70 12.26 -24.26
C GLU A 298 3.39 12.73 -24.93
N LYS A 299 3.06 12.15 -26.09
CA LYS A 299 1.81 12.43 -26.81
C LYS A 299 0.58 11.98 -26.03
N ALA A 300 0.65 10.82 -25.36
CA ALA A 300 -0.43 10.34 -24.51
C ALA A 300 -0.70 11.29 -23.33
N LEU A 301 0.36 11.74 -22.65
CA LEU A 301 0.24 12.68 -21.55
C LEU A 301 -0.27 14.04 -22.05
N SER A 302 0.21 14.52 -23.20
CA SER A 302 -0.28 15.77 -23.82
C SER A 302 -1.78 15.69 -24.11
N TYR A 303 -2.26 14.56 -24.65
CA TYR A 303 -3.69 14.34 -24.85
C TYR A 303 -4.49 14.36 -23.54
N MET A 304 -3.95 13.79 -22.45
CA MET A 304 -4.60 13.87 -21.14
C MET A 304 -4.71 15.32 -20.66
N VAL A 305 -3.63 16.11 -20.76
CA VAL A 305 -3.62 17.54 -20.40
C VAL A 305 -4.67 18.30 -21.21
N GLU A 306 -4.73 18.09 -22.52
CA GLU A 306 -5.71 18.74 -23.39
C GLU A 306 -7.17 18.46 -23.00
N ILE A 307 -7.48 17.26 -22.49
CA ILE A 307 -8.84 16.96 -22.02
C ILE A 307 -9.11 17.72 -20.72
N TYR A 308 -8.18 17.70 -19.75
CA TYR A 308 -8.37 18.43 -18.50
C TYR A 308 -8.54 19.94 -18.75
N ASP A 309 -7.74 20.53 -19.63
CA ASP A 309 -7.86 21.93 -20.01
C ASP A 309 -9.23 22.23 -20.66
N ALA A 310 -9.71 21.33 -21.52
CA ALA A 310 -11.03 21.46 -22.15
C ALA A 310 -12.21 21.30 -21.16
N LEU A 311 -11.96 20.72 -19.99
CA LEU A 311 -12.94 20.54 -18.90
C LEU A 311 -12.88 21.66 -17.85
N GLY A 312 -12.10 22.74 -18.09
CA GLY A 312 -11.92 23.84 -17.13
C GLY A 312 -10.74 23.66 -16.17
N GLY A 313 -9.89 22.66 -16.41
CA GLY A 313 -8.68 22.36 -15.64
C GLY A 313 -8.88 21.25 -14.60
N ILE A 314 -7.77 20.63 -14.18
CA ILE A 314 -7.78 19.50 -13.23
C ILE A 314 -8.37 19.86 -11.87
N GLU A 315 -8.21 21.09 -11.38
CA GLU A 315 -8.69 21.47 -10.05
C GLU A 315 -10.21 21.46 -9.93
N GLN A 316 -10.91 21.86 -11.00
CA GLN A 316 -12.37 21.81 -11.06
C GLN A 316 -12.87 20.36 -11.13
N VAL A 317 -12.19 19.53 -11.92
CA VAL A 317 -12.51 18.10 -12.01
C VAL A 317 -12.26 17.39 -10.67
N ASP A 318 -11.13 17.63 -10.02
CA ASP A 318 -10.79 17.04 -8.70
C ASP A 318 -11.77 17.50 -7.61
N ALA A 319 -12.20 18.77 -7.64
CA ALA A 319 -13.23 19.28 -6.73
C ALA A 319 -14.55 18.53 -6.90
N PHE A 320 -15.04 18.38 -8.14
CA PHE A 320 -16.27 17.66 -8.42
C PHE A 320 -16.18 16.18 -8.02
N GLN A 321 -15.04 15.53 -8.32
CA GLN A 321 -14.80 14.13 -7.97
C GLN A 321 -14.71 13.88 -6.47
N SER A 322 -14.32 14.89 -5.67
CA SER A 322 -14.21 14.76 -4.21
C SER A 322 -15.54 14.42 -3.53
N GLY A 323 -16.67 14.78 -4.14
CA GLY A 323 -18.02 14.46 -3.65
C GLY A 323 -18.53 13.07 -4.05
N PHE A 324 -17.74 12.29 -4.79
CA PHE A 324 -18.18 10.99 -5.29
C PHE A 324 -18.23 9.94 -4.19
N GLN A 325 -19.23 9.08 -4.27
CA GLN A 325 -19.44 7.98 -3.35
C GLN A 325 -19.33 6.65 -4.10
N GLN A 326 -19.27 5.54 -3.36
CA GLN A 326 -19.19 4.18 -3.92
C GLN A 326 -20.49 3.41 -3.67
N GLY A 327 -20.60 2.22 -4.25
CA GLY A 327 -21.78 1.36 -4.09
C GLY A 327 -22.95 1.86 -4.94
N GLU A 328 -24.14 1.96 -4.34
CA GLU A 328 -25.36 2.46 -5.01
C GLU A 328 -25.22 3.91 -5.50
N PHE A 329 -24.36 4.70 -4.84
CA PHE A 329 -24.09 6.10 -5.18
C PHE A 329 -22.87 6.28 -6.10
N ASP A 330 -22.40 5.22 -6.77
CA ASP A 330 -21.32 5.34 -7.75
C ASP A 330 -21.68 6.43 -8.79
N PRO A 331 -20.76 7.35 -9.09
CA PRO A 331 -21.02 8.48 -9.99
C PRO A 331 -21.41 8.04 -11.41
N PHE A 332 -20.98 6.85 -11.86
CA PHE A 332 -21.41 6.31 -13.15
C PHE A 332 -22.86 5.81 -13.10
N PHE A 333 -23.28 5.19 -11.99
CA PHE A 333 -24.64 4.65 -11.83
C PHE A 333 -25.68 5.75 -11.64
N THR A 334 -25.30 6.81 -10.91
CA THR A 334 -26.12 8.00 -10.71
C THR A 334 -26.12 8.95 -11.92
N GLY A 335 -25.31 8.66 -12.94
CA GLY A 335 -25.17 9.47 -14.15
C GLY A 335 -24.33 10.73 -13.98
N LYS A 336 -23.74 10.99 -12.81
CA LYS A 336 -22.77 12.10 -12.61
C LYS A 336 -21.54 11.98 -13.49
N VAL A 337 -21.19 10.76 -13.90
CA VAL A 337 -20.14 10.48 -14.89
C VAL A 337 -20.73 9.74 -16.08
N ALA A 338 -20.54 10.26 -17.30
CA ALA A 338 -21.10 9.67 -18.51
C ALA A 338 -20.26 8.51 -19.04
N MET A 339 -18.92 8.62 -18.96
CA MET A 339 -18.00 7.58 -19.41
C MET A 339 -16.78 7.46 -18.48
N LYS A 340 -16.25 6.24 -18.35
CA LYS A 340 -15.02 5.98 -17.59
C LYS A 340 -14.26 4.78 -18.14
N VAL A 341 -12.93 4.84 -18.08
CA VAL A 341 -12.09 3.65 -18.30
C VAL A 341 -11.89 2.98 -16.95
N ASP A 342 -12.42 1.78 -16.80
CA ASP A 342 -12.46 1.08 -15.51
C ASP A 342 -12.33 -0.43 -15.72
N GLY A 343 -12.14 -1.15 -14.62
CA GLY A 343 -11.89 -2.58 -14.67
C GLY A 343 -13.13 -3.46 -14.76
N ASN A 344 -12.92 -4.72 -15.15
CA ASN A 344 -13.97 -5.75 -15.28
C ASN A 344 -14.81 -5.97 -14.01
N TRP A 345 -14.29 -5.66 -12.81
CA TRP A 345 -15.05 -5.70 -11.55
C TRP A 345 -16.30 -4.80 -11.56
N THR A 346 -16.33 -3.76 -12.40
CA THR A 346 -17.47 -2.85 -12.53
C THR A 346 -18.71 -3.56 -13.08
N LEU A 347 -18.57 -4.64 -13.84
CA LEU A 347 -19.71 -5.47 -14.27
C LEU A 347 -20.48 -6.06 -13.08
N ASN A 348 -19.74 -6.59 -12.09
CA ASN A 348 -20.36 -7.14 -10.88
C ASN A 348 -21.03 -6.04 -10.05
N ARG A 349 -20.41 -4.85 -9.97
CA ARG A 349 -21.01 -3.70 -9.27
C ARG A 349 -22.29 -3.22 -9.94
N ILE A 350 -22.35 -3.19 -11.27
CA ILE A 350 -23.58 -2.85 -12.01
C ILE A 350 -24.66 -3.90 -11.75
N ALA A 351 -24.30 -5.20 -11.77
CA ALA A 351 -25.25 -6.28 -11.48
C ALA A 351 -25.88 -6.16 -10.08
N ASP A 352 -25.08 -5.75 -9.09
CA ASP A 352 -25.48 -5.61 -7.69
C ASP A 352 -26.27 -4.31 -7.41
N PHE A 353 -25.81 -3.18 -7.94
CA PHE A 353 -26.28 -1.85 -7.51
C PHE A 353 -27.10 -1.09 -8.56
N ALA A 354 -26.99 -1.45 -9.84
CA ALA A 354 -27.67 -0.74 -10.93
C ALA A 354 -28.08 -1.68 -12.09
N PRO A 355 -28.82 -2.77 -11.83
CA PRO A 355 -29.12 -3.79 -12.86
C PRO A 355 -29.96 -3.27 -14.03
N GLY A 356 -30.70 -2.17 -13.84
CA GLY A 356 -31.48 -1.49 -14.88
C GLY A 356 -30.71 -0.45 -15.70
N LEU A 357 -29.43 -0.21 -15.40
CA LEU A 357 -28.62 0.79 -16.09
C LEU A 357 -28.47 0.43 -17.57
N ARG A 358 -28.78 1.38 -18.46
CA ARG A 358 -28.45 1.26 -19.89
C ARG A 358 -27.01 1.68 -20.13
N PHE A 359 -26.11 0.70 -20.20
CA PHE A 359 -24.69 0.92 -20.45
C PHE A 359 -24.16 0.06 -21.59
N GLY A 360 -23.01 0.48 -22.14
CA GLY A 360 -22.19 -0.36 -22.99
C GLY A 360 -20.74 -0.39 -22.51
N VAL A 361 -20.00 -1.35 -23.05
CA VAL A 361 -18.56 -1.53 -22.81
C VAL A 361 -17.89 -1.74 -24.15
N ILE A 362 -16.84 -0.97 -24.43
CA ILE A 362 -15.99 -1.15 -25.61
C ILE A 362 -14.51 -1.12 -25.20
N PRO A 363 -13.60 -1.67 -26.03
CA PRO A 363 -12.18 -1.46 -25.84
C PRO A 363 -11.86 0.03 -25.65
N ALA A 364 -10.87 0.35 -24.81
CA ALA A 364 -10.47 1.74 -24.59
C ALA A 364 -10.07 2.38 -25.95
N PRO A 365 -10.65 3.51 -26.36
CA PRO A 365 -10.36 4.10 -27.66
C PRO A 365 -8.86 4.36 -27.83
N ALA A 366 -8.31 3.99 -28.98
CA ALA A 366 -6.92 4.26 -29.34
C ALA A 366 -6.82 5.52 -30.23
N PRO A 367 -5.61 6.05 -30.46
CA PRO A 367 -5.38 7.01 -31.54
C PRO A 367 -5.82 6.43 -32.90
N GLU A 368 -6.21 7.31 -33.84
CA GLU A 368 -6.62 6.88 -35.17
C GLU A 368 -5.51 6.08 -35.88
N GLY A 369 -5.89 4.94 -36.49
CA GLY A 369 -4.94 4.02 -37.13
C GLY A 369 -4.21 3.07 -36.19
N ARG A 370 -4.49 3.07 -34.88
CA ARG A 370 -3.97 2.07 -33.92
C ARG A 370 -5.07 1.15 -33.41
N GLU A 371 -4.67 -0.07 -33.11
CA GLU A 371 -5.53 -1.04 -32.44
C GLU A 371 -5.66 -0.74 -30.95
N SER A 372 -6.81 -1.08 -30.38
CA SER A 372 -7.03 -0.97 -28.94
C SER A 372 -6.34 -2.13 -28.22
N ILE A 373 -5.84 -1.83 -27.04
CA ILE A 373 -5.21 -2.77 -26.12
C ILE A 373 -5.78 -2.54 -24.72
N THR A 374 -5.44 -3.43 -23.80
CA THR A 374 -5.80 -3.27 -22.39
C THR A 374 -4.60 -3.42 -21.47
N TRP A 375 -4.84 -3.21 -20.17
CA TRP A 375 -3.86 -3.36 -19.11
C TRP A 375 -4.23 -4.55 -18.22
N SER A 376 -3.40 -5.58 -18.22
CA SER A 376 -3.44 -6.69 -17.27
C SER A 376 -2.84 -6.28 -15.92
N GLY A 377 -3.65 -6.39 -14.88
CA GLY A 377 -3.20 -6.38 -13.49
C GLY A 377 -3.67 -7.65 -12.78
N GLY A 378 -3.61 -7.65 -11.45
CA GLY A 378 -4.07 -8.75 -10.60
C GLY A 378 -2.97 -9.27 -9.69
N PHE A 379 -3.27 -10.39 -9.03
CA PHE A 379 -2.43 -10.94 -7.98
C PHE A 379 -1.87 -12.32 -8.36
N SER A 380 -0.81 -12.70 -7.67
CA SER A 380 -0.17 -14.00 -7.77
C SER A 380 0.13 -14.57 -6.39
N TRP A 381 0.33 -15.88 -6.33
CA TRP A 381 0.88 -16.58 -5.17
C TRP A 381 2.40 -16.65 -5.28
N ALA A 382 3.12 -16.24 -4.25
CA ALA A 382 4.59 -16.29 -4.20
C ALA A 382 5.08 -17.08 -2.97
N LEU A 383 6.27 -17.67 -3.09
CA LEU A 383 6.96 -18.40 -2.03
C LEU A 383 8.12 -17.57 -1.48
N PRO A 384 8.06 -17.10 -0.22
CA PRO A 384 9.20 -16.44 0.43
C PRO A 384 10.42 -17.33 0.55
N ALA A 385 11.58 -16.72 0.35
CA ALA A 385 12.84 -17.31 0.76
C ALA A 385 12.85 -17.52 2.28
N GLY A 386 13.22 -18.73 2.71
CA GLY A 386 13.23 -19.12 4.12
C GLY A 386 11.90 -19.70 4.64
N SER A 387 10.92 -20.02 3.78
CA SER A 387 9.75 -20.83 4.17
C SER A 387 10.20 -22.17 4.75
N GLU A 388 9.58 -22.59 5.86
CA GLU A 388 9.84 -23.90 6.50
C GLU A 388 9.19 -25.05 5.71
N HIS A 389 8.14 -24.75 4.92
CA HIS A 389 7.29 -25.74 4.26
C HIS A 389 7.08 -25.44 2.76
N SER A 390 8.14 -25.04 2.04
CA SER A 390 8.10 -24.63 0.62
C SER A 390 7.42 -25.63 -0.32
N GLU A 391 7.70 -26.93 -0.16
CA GLU A 391 7.08 -28.01 -0.94
C GLU A 391 5.55 -28.07 -0.75
N ILE A 392 5.09 -27.95 0.50
CA ILE A 392 3.67 -28.00 0.86
C ILE A 392 2.98 -26.71 0.39
N ALA A 393 3.68 -25.58 0.52
CA ALA A 393 3.22 -24.29 0.04
C ALA A 393 3.01 -24.29 -1.48
N PHE A 394 3.98 -24.84 -2.23
CA PHE A 394 3.86 -24.99 -3.68
C PHE A 394 2.70 -25.92 -4.05
N GLU A 395 2.52 -27.03 -3.33
CA GLU A 395 1.39 -27.94 -3.55
C GLU A 395 0.05 -27.24 -3.37
N LEU A 396 -0.09 -26.36 -2.38
CA LEU A 396 -1.28 -25.50 -2.25
C LEU A 396 -1.42 -24.54 -3.44
N MET A 397 -0.33 -23.94 -3.92
CA MET A 397 -0.35 -23.06 -5.10
C MET A 397 -0.79 -23.79 -6.37
N ARG A 398 -0.28 -25.01 -6.60
CA ARG A 398 -0.69 -25.90 -7.68
C ARG A 398 -2.18 -26.23 -7.56
N PHE A 399 -2.60 -26.72 -6.39
CA PHE A 399 -4.00 -27.07 -6.10
C PHE A 399 -4.96 -25.91 -6.41
N LEU A 400 -4.65 -24.70 -5.93
CA LEU A 400 -5.47 -23.50 -6.16
C LEU A 400 -5.54 -23.05 -7.63
N SER A 401 -4.65 -23.55 -8.48
CA SER A 401 -4.56 -23.24 -9.90
C SER A 401 -5.27 -24.26 -10.79
N THR A 402 -5.73 -25.39 -10.22
CA THR A 402 -6.41 -26.46 -10.97
C THR A 402 -7.82 -26.08 -11.43
N ASP A 403 -8.25 -26.67 -12.54
CA ASP A 403 -9.54 -26.38 -13.17
C ASP A 403 -10.71 -26.81 -12.25
N ARG A 404 -10.52 -27.92 -11.53
CA ARG A 404 -11.44 -28.43 -10.50
C ARG A 404 -11.66 -27.41 -9.39
N VAL A 405 -10.58 -26.82 -8.86
CA VAL A 405 -10.67 -25.88 -7.75
C VAL A 405 -11.26 -24.55 -8.21
N TRP A 406 -10.93 -24.07 -9.41
CA TRP A 406 -11.58 -22.89 -10.00
C TRP A 406 -13.09 -23.07 -10.14
N ARG A 407 -13.55 -24.24 -10.61
CA ARG A 407 -14.99 -24.57 -10.69
C ARG A 407 -15.65 -24.49 -9.33
N VAL A 408 -15.10 -25.16 -8.31
CA VAL A 408 -15.64 -25.16 -6.95
C VAL A 408 -15.72 -23.75 -6.38
N ARG A 409 -14.66 -22.94 -6.54
CA ARG A 409 -14.63 -21.55 -6.07
C ARG A 409 -15.77 -20.73 -6.67
N ASN A 410 -15.92 -20.78 -7.99
CA ASN A 410 -16.94 -20.01 -8.71
C ASN A 410 -18.37 -20.48 -8.39
N GLU A 411 -18.61 -21.79 -8.25
CA GLU A 411 -19.92 -22.31 -7.83
C GLU A 411 -20.29 -21.90 -6.41
N VAL A 412 -19.34 -21.96 -5.46
CA VAL A 412 -19.57 -21.53 -4.08
C VAL A 412 -19.90 -20.03 -4.03
N LEU A 413 -19.16 -19.21 -4.78
CA LEU A 413 -19.43 -17.78 -4.88
C LEU A 413 -20.80 -17.51 -5.52
N ALA A 414 -21.17 -18.23 -6.57
CA ALA A 414 -22.48 -18.11 -7.22
C ALA A 414 -23.63 -18.47 -6.26
N ARG A 415 -23.52 -19.60 -5.54
CA ARG A 415 -24.51 -20.01 -4.53
C ARG A 415 -24.60 -19.01 -3.39
N TYR A 416 -23.46 -18.46 -2.97
CA TYR A 416 -23.42 -17.44 -1.93
C TYR A 416 -24.10 -16.13 -2.37
N ALA A 417 -23.85 -15.66 -3.58
CA ALA A 417 -24.54 -14.49 -4.14
C ALA A 417 -26.05 -14.73 -4.23
N ALA A 418 -26.46 -15.89 -4.77
CA ALA A 418 -27.87 -16.29 -4.85
C ALA A 418 -28.53 -16.34 -3.46
N SER A 419 -27.84 -16.85 -2.43
CA SER A 419 -28.36 -16.87 -1.04
C SER A 419 -28.63 -15.48 -0.44
N ARG A 420 -28.08 -14.43 -1.06
CA ARG A 420 -28.29 -13.02 -0.69
C ARG A 420 -29.20 -12.27 -1.66
N GLY A 421 -29.83 -12.98 -2.60
CA GLY A 421 -30.65 -12.38 -3.65
C GLY A 421 -29.85 -11.49 -4.61
N ARG A 422 -28.55 -11.79 -4.80
CA ARG A 422 -27.66 -11.03 -5.69
C ARG A 422 -27.28 -11.86 -6.90
N ASN A 423 -27.10 -11.16 -8.02
CA ASN A 423 -26.51 -11.74 -9.22
C ASN A 423 -25.03 -12.04 -8.99
N PHE A 424 -24.53 -13.10 -9.63
CA PHE A 424 -23.11 -13.43 -9.61
C PHE A 424 -22.48 -13.12 -10.96
N VAL A 425 -21.54 -12.18 -10.97
CA VAL A 425 -20.62 -11.99 -12.10
C VAL A 425 -19.23 -12.49 -11.66
N PRO A 426 -18.68 -13.54 -12.30
CA PRO A 426 -17.37 -14.07 -11.96
C PRO A 426 -16.26 -13.02 -12.13
N GLY A 427 -15.24 -13.10 -11.28
CA GLY A 427 -13.97 -12.44 -11.52
C GLY A 427 -13.23 -13.07 -12.70
N MET A 428 -12.24 -12.37 -13.26
CA MET A 428 -11.45 -12.89 -14.38
C MET A 428 -10.34 -13.81 -13.85
N ALA A 429 -10.31 -15.03 -14.36
CA ALA A 429 -9.21 -15.96 -14.12
C ALA A 429 -8.02 -15.61 -15.04
N PRO A 430 -6.78 -15.85 -14.60
CA PRO A 430 -5.61 -15.66 -15.45
C PRO A 430 -5.45 -16.76 -16.52
N LEU A 431 -6.37 -17.73 -16.55
CA LEU A 431 -6.43 -18.90 -17.43
C LEU A 431 -7.60 -18.72 -18.41
N PRO A 432 -7.38 -18.63 -19.74
CA PRO A 432 -8.44 -18.37 -20.72
C PRO A 432 -9.55 -19.43 -20.70
N HIS A 433 -9.20 -20.71 -20.63
CA HIS A 433 -10.17 -21.82 -20.64
C HIS A 433 -11.06 -21.82 -19.39
N VAL A 434 -10.54 -21.39 -18.24
CA VAL A 434 -11.34 -21.24 -17.01
C VAL A 434 -12.40 -20.16 -17.17
N ASN A 435 -12.11 -19.07 -17.88
CA ASN A 435 -13.10 -18.01 -18.15
C ASN A 435 -14.19 -18.53 -19.09
N GLU A 436 -13.83 -19.26 -20.14
CA GLU A 436 -14.78 -19.89 -21.08
C GLU A 436 -15.69 -20.90 -20.36
N GLN A 437 -15.11 -21.77 -19.53
CA GLN A 437 -15.82 -22.75 -18.73
C GLN A 437 -16.78 -22.07 -17.74
N THR A 438 -16.30 -21.04 -17.04
CA THR A 438 -17.12 -20.31 -16.05
C THR A 438 -18.28 -19.58 -16.72
N TYR A 439 -18.05 -18.98 -17.90
CA TYR A 439 -19.11 -18.36 -18.68
C TYR A 439 -20.16 -19.38 -19.12
N ALA A 440 -19.74 -20.53 -19.64
CA ALA A 440 -20.64 -21.61 -20.05
C ALA A 440 -21.48 -22.14 -18.88
N LEU A 441 -20.86 -22.31 -17.71
CA LEU A 441 -21.51 -22.91 -16.54
C LEU A 441 -22.46 -21.94 -15.81
N LEU A 442 -22.08 -20.67 -15.64
CA LEU A 442 -22.74 -19.75 -14.70
C LEU A 442 -23.42 -18.55 -15.36
N MET A 443 -23.07 -18.21 -16.60
CA MET A 443 -23.53 -16.96 -17.24
C MET A 443 -24.38 -17.16 -18.49
N ARG A 444 -23.95 -18.05 -19.42
CA ARG A 444 -24.53 -18.18 -20.77
C ARG A 444 -26.07 -18.24 -20.74
N ASP A 445 -26.60 -19.20 -19.99
CA ASP A 445 -28.03 -19.47 -19.90
C ASP A 445 -28.70 -18.81 -18.68
N ASN A 446 -27.97 -18.00 -17.92
CA ASN A 446 -28.53 -17.25 -16.80
C ASN A 446 -29.43 -16.12 -17.32
N ARG A 447 -30.73 -16.23 -17.02
CA ARG A 447 -31.77 -15.28 -17.44
C ARG A 447 -31.85 -14.04 -16.55
N GLU A 448 -31.36 -14.11 -15.33
CA GLU A 448 -31.33 -13.00 -14.38
C GLU A 448 -30.21 -12.00 -14.70
N LEU A 449 -29.17 -12.46 -15.43
CA LEU A 449 -28.07 -11.61 -15.89
C LEU A 449 -28.42 -10.90 -17.21
N PRO A 450 -28.38 -9.55 -17.24
CA PRO A 450 -28.54 -8.77 -18.46
C PRO A 450 -27.56 -9.18 -19.56
N LYS A 451 -28.03 -9.19 -20.82
CA LYS A 451 -27.20 -9.53 -22.00
C LYS A 451 -25.91 -8.71 -22.08
N ARG A 452 -25.98 -7.42 -21.74
CA ARG A 452 -24.85 -6.48 -21.75
C ARG A 452 -23.74 -6.84 -20.76
N ILE A 453 -24.10 -7.45 -19.63
CA ILE A 453 -23.11 -7.94 -18.65
C ILE A 453 -22.40 -9.18 -19.22
N LYS A 454 -23.14 -10.06 -19.88
CA LYS A 454 -22.60 -11.28 -20.51
C LYS A 454 -21.66 -10.92 -21.67
N GLU A 455 -22.08 -10.00 -22.54
CA GLU A 455 -21.25 -9.47 -23.63
C GLU A 455 -20.02 -8.72 -23.11
N GLY A 456 -20.17 -7.92 -22.05
CA GLY A 456 -19.06 -7.24 -21.39
C GLY A 456 -18.03 -8.23 -20.82
N PHE A 457 -18.46 -9.31 -20.19
CA PHE A 457 -17.55 -10.34 -19.66
C PHE A 457 -16.71 -10.98 -20.79
N LEU A 458 -17.35 -11.36 -21.90
CA LEU A 458 -16.66 -11.91 -23.07
C LEU A 458 -15.67 -10.91 -23.67
N LEU A 459 -16.06 -9.63 -23.80
CA LEU A 459 -15.17 -8.58 -24.27
C LEU A 459 -13.91 -8.48 -23.41
N PHE A 460 -14.04 -8.50 -22.07
CA PHE A 460 -12.87 -8.48 -21.20
C PHE A 460 -12.02 -9.75 -21.33
N ALA A 461 -12.64 -10.93 -21.48
CA ALA A 461 -11.89 -12.18 -21.69
C ALA A 461 -11.08 -12.13 -23.01
N ASP A 462 -11.64 -11.55 -24.07
CA ASP A 462 -10.96 -11.38 -25.35
C ASP A 462 -9.84 -10.34 -25.29
N LEU A 463 -10.09 -9.20 -24.63
CA LEU A 463 -9.11 -8.12 -24.48
C LEU A 463 -7.84 -8.55 -23.73
N MET A 464 -7.93 -9.55 -22.84
CA MET A 464 -6.76 -10.10 -22.16
C MET A 464 -5.70 -10.65 -23.13
N ARG A 465 -6.10 -11.11 -24.32
CA ARG A 465 -5.19 -11.65 -25.35
C ARG A 465 -4.27 -10.58 -25.95
N VAL A 466 -4.67 -9.31 -25.88
CA VAL A 466 -3.92 -8.14 -26.39
C VAL A 466 -3.52 -7.19 -25.25
N SER A 467 -3.40 -7.72 -24.03
CA SER A 467 -3.10 -6.93 -22.84
C SER A 467 -1.60 -6.63 -22.70
N ARG A 468 -1.29 -5.47 -22.10
CA ARG A 468 0.04 -5.10 -21.60
C ARG A 468 0.04 -5.16 -20.08
N PHE A 469 1.22 -5.28 -19.49
CA PHE A 469 1.40 -5.34 -18.03
C PHE A 469 2.45 -4.31 -17.62
N ARG A 470 2.44 -3.93 -16.34
CA ARG A 470 3.44 -2.99 -15.81
C ARG A 470 4.83 -3.61 -15.92
N PRO A 471 5.88 -2.85 -16.30
CA PRO A 471 7.22 -3.40 -16.39
C PRO A 471 7.64 -4.10 -15.09
N VAL A 472 8.14 -5.33 -15.20
CA VAL A 472 8.68 -6.07 -14.07
C VAL A 472 10.13 -5.63 -13.87
N THR A 473 10.36 -4.76 -12.89
CA THR A 473 11.65 -4.10 -12.68
C THR A 473 11.94 -3.97 -11.18
N PRO A 474 13.22 -3.94 -10.75
CA PRO A 474 13.58 -3.77 -9.33
C PRO A 474 13.16 -2.42 -8.73
N VAL A 475 12.70 -1.47 -9.56
CA VAL A 475 12.25 -0.12 -9.18
C VAL A 475 10.78 0.13 -9.54
N GLY A 476 9.95 -0.91 -9.60
CA GLY A 476 8.56 -0.82 -10.10
C GLY A 476 7.70 0.20 -9.37
N GLN A 477 7.86 0.30 -8.05
CA GLN A 477 7.14 1.25 -7.21
C GLN A 477 7.65 2.69 -7.38
N LEU A 478 8.95 2.88 -7.62
CA LEU A 478 9.53 4.18 -7.95
C LEU A 478 9.10 4.65 -9.35
N LEU A 479 9.11 3.75 -10.33
CA LEU A 479 8.61 4.02 -11.68
C LEU A 479 7.13 4.42 -11.64
N TRP A 480 6.31 3.71 -10.85
CA TRP A 480 4.92 4.08 -10.62
C TRP A 480 4.79 5.49 -10.01
N ASP A 481 5.57 5.82 -8.99
CA ASP A 481 5.48 7.13 -8.33
C ASP A 481 5.92 8.26 -9.25
N GLU A 482 7.00 8.09 -10.03
CA GLU A 482 7.45 9.09 -11.00
C GLU A 482 6.50 9.24 -12.19
N HIS A 483 5.83 8.16 -12.59
CA HIS A 483 4.73 8.21 -13.56
C HIS A 483 3.57 9.07 -13.04
N VAL A 484 3.08 8.80 -11.83
CA VAL A 484 2.00 9.57 -11.20
C VAL A 484 2.40 11.03 -11.07
N ARG A 485 3.64 11.29 -10.64
CA ARG A 485 4.18 12.65 -10.49
C ARG A 485 4.28 13.37 -11.83
N ALA A 486 4.70 12.70 -12.90
CA ALA A 486 4.76 13.28 -14.23
C ALA A 486 3.36 13.66 -14.74
N TYR A 487 2.39 12.78 -14.53
CA TYR A 487 0.98 13.05 -14.81
C TYR A 487 0.49 14.29 -14.04
N GLU A 488 0.61 14.30 -12.71
CA GLU A 488 0.09 15.40 -11.87
C GLU A 488 0.72 16.75 -12.24
N LYS A 489 2.04 16.78 -12.47
CA LYS A 489 2.77 17.99 -12.82
C LYS A 489 2.39 18.54 -14.19
N ALA A 490 2.10 17.67 -15.14
CA ALA A 490 1.71 18.08 -16.49
C ALA A 490 0.28 18.63 -16.50
N VAL A 491 -0.69 17.93 -15.89
CA VAL A 491 -2.10 18.40 -15.88
C VAL A 491 -2.34 19.64 -15.02
N ARG A 492 -1.41 19.94 -14.10
CA ARG A 492 -1.41 21.18 -13.30
C ARG A 492 -0.53 22.28 -13.89
N HIS A 493 0.05 22.07 -15.08
CA HIS A 493 0.94 23.01 -15.76
C HIS A 493 2.19 23.42 -14.96
N THR A 494 2.62 22.60 -13.99
CA THR A 494 3.89 22.81 -13.26
C THR A 494 5.09 22.59 -14.19
N TYR A 495 4.98 21.64 -15.12
CA TYR A 495 5.96 21.38 -16.19
C TYR A 495 5.23 20.99 -17.47
N SER A 496 5.88 21.14 -18.63
CA SER A 496 5.38 20.52 -19.85
C SER A 496 5.38 18.98 -19.72
N PRO A 497 4.51 18.25 -20.45
CA PRO A 497 4.49 16.78 -20.46
C PRO A 497 5.88 16.16 -20.64
N LYS A 498 6.66 16.68 -21.60
CA LYS A 498 8.02 16.22 -21.89
C LYS A 498 8.98 16.41 -20.72
N GLU A 499 9.00 17.60 -20.13
CA GLU A 499 9.88 17.89 -18.99
C GLU A 499 9.50 17.07 -17.75
N ALA A 500 8.20 16.88 -17.52
CA ALA A 500 7.69 16.09 -16.42
C ALA A 500 8.15 14.62 -16.53
N LEU A 501 8.01 14.01 -17.71
CA LEU A 501 8.44 12.64 -17.99
C LEU A 501 9.96 12.49 -17.93
N ALA A 502 10.71 13.40 -18.55
CA ALA A 502 12.17 13.36 -18.55
C ALA A 502 12.77 13.48 -17.14
N ARG A 503 12.14 14.24 -16.24
CA ARG A 503 12.53 14.30 -14.82
C ARG A 503 12.29 12.97 -14.11
N GLY A 504 11.14 12.34 -14.34
CA GLY A 504 10.83 11.03 -13.79
C GLY A 504 11.80 9.96 -14.29
N GLN A 505 12.06 9.92 -15.59
CA GLN A 505 13.00 8.98 -16.20
C GLN A 505 14.40 9.08 -15.59
N ARG A 506 14.93 10.30 -15.42
CA ARG A 506 16.26 10.49 -14.80
C ARG A 506 16.33 9.91 -13.39
N GLN A 507 15.27 10.07 -12.58
CA GLN A 507 15.24 9.53 -11.22
C GLN A 507 15.17 7.99 -11.21
N VAL A 508 14.34 7.41 -12.07
CA VAL A 508 14.21 5.96 -12.20
C VAL A 508 15.51 5.34 -12.74
N GLN A 509 16.09 5.93 -13.79
CA GLN A 509 17.33 5.45 -14.39
C GLN A 509 18.50 5.52 -13.41
N ALA A 510 18.65 6.61 -12.67
CA ALA A 510 19.72 6.73 -11.67
C ALA A 510 19.65 5.62 -10.61
N GLU A 511 18.44 5.17 -10.25
CA GLU A 511 18.29 4.05 -9.33
C GLU A 511 18.55 2.69 -9.99
N LEU A 512 18.12 2.49 -11.23
CA LEU A 512 18.45 1.29 -12.02
C LEU A 512 19.97 1.14 -12.16
N ASP A 513 20.65 2.22 -12.56
CA ASP A 513 22.10 2.25 -12.72
C ASP A 513 22.80 1.86 -11.42
N ARG A 514 22.27 2.29 -10.25
CA ARG A 514 22.81 1.92 -8.94
C ARG A 514 22.59 0.45 -8.60
N ILE A 515 21.41 -0.08 -8.89
CA ILE A 515 21.07 -1.47 -8.61
C ILE A 515 21.93 -2.40 -9.46
N TYR A 516 22.09 -2.08 -10.76
CA TYR A 516 22.86 -2.87 -11.72
C TYR A 516 24.36 -2.55 -11.75
N ALA A 517 24.82 -1.46 -11.12
CA ALA A 517 26.23 -1.16 -10.96
C ALA A 517 26.92 -2.32 -10.22
N LYS A 518 27.76 -3.07 -10.96
CA LYS A 518 28.58 -4.19 -10.44
C LYS A 518 29.76 -3.71 -9.58
N VAL A 519 29.55 -2.73 -8.71
CA VAL A 519 30.58 -2.22 -7.80
C VAL A 519 30.53 -3.06 -6.53
N ALA A 520 31.54 -3.92 -6.35
CA ALA A 520 31.67 -4.69 -5.13
C ALA A 520 32.05 -3.76 -3.97
N HIS A 521 31.09 -3.45 -3.12
CA HIS A 521 31.33 -2.74 -1.88
C HIS A 521 31.76 -3.71 -0.77
N THR A 522 32.60 -3.24 0.15
CA THR A 522 32.99 -4.06 1.30
C THR A 522 31.83 -4.17 2.28
N LYS A 523 31.45 -5.41 2.63
CA LYS A 523 30.46 -5.68 3.68
C LYS A 523 30.93 -5.09 5.01
N VAL A 524 30.01 -4.49 5.75
CA VAL A 524 30.32 -3.92 7.07
C VAL A 524 30.73 -5.03 8.02
N ASN A 525 31.93 -4.89 8.60
CA ASN A 525 32.35 -5.73 9.71
C ASN A 525 31.81 -5.14 11.03
N TRP A 526 30.77 -5.78 11.57
CA TRP A 526 30.09 -5.35 12.80
C TRP A 526 30.97 -5.30 14.05
N ASN A 527 32.13 -5.94 14.05
CA ASN A 527 33.08 -5.84 15.17
C ASN A 527 33.54 -4.40 15.37
N TYR A 528 33.77 -3.62 14.30
CA TYR A 528 34.23 -2.24 14.46
C TYR A 528 33.17 -1.32 15.06
N PRO A 529 31.91 -1.28 14.56
CA PRO A 529 30.85 -0.52 15.23
C PRO A 529 30.56 -0.96 16.66
N LEU A 530 30.58 -2.27 16.94
CA LEU A 530 30.32 -2.80 18.29
C LEU A 530 31.43 -2.40 19.26
N VAL A 531 32.70 -2.61 18.87
CA VAL A 531 33.86 -2.20 19.68
C VAL A 531 33.89 -0.67 19.83
N GLY A 532 33.61 0.08 18.78
CA GLY A 532 33.54 1.54 18.83
C GLY A 532 32.45 2.05 19.77
N SER A 533 31.25 1.45 19.71
CA SER A 533 30.13 1.78 20.60
C SER A 533 30.45 1.43 22.06
N LEU A 534 31.03 0.24 22.30
CA LEU A 534 31.46 -0.19 23.63
C LEU A 534 32.56 0.74 24.18
N ALA A 535 33.55 1.10 23.35
CA ALA A 535 34.62 2.02 23.72
C ALA A 535 34.07 3.41 24.06
N LEU A 536 33.10 3.93 23.31
CA LEU A 536 32.41 5.20 23.61
C LEU A 536 31.69 5.14 24.96
N VAL A 537 30.94 4.07 25.22
CA VAL A 537 30.25 3.87 26.51
C VAL A 537 31.25 3.77 27.66
N LEU A 538 32.30 2.94 27.52
CA LEU A 538 33.33 2.80 28.55
C LEU A 538 34.08 4.11 28.79
N THR A 539 34.41 4.85 27.73
CA THR A 539 35.07 6.16 27.84
C THR A 539 34.16 7.16 28.55
N GLY A 540 32.86 7.18 28.23
CA GLY A 540 31.88 8.02 28.91
C GLY A 540 31.75 7.68 30.41
N LEU A 541 31.72 6.39 30.75
CA LEU A 541 31.71 5.91 32.13
C LEU A 541 33.00 6.27 32.87
N CYS A 542 34.17 6.07 32.25
CA CYS A 542 35.46 6.46 32.80
C CYS A 542 35.56 7.97 33.01
N PHE A 543 35.08 8.77 32.05
CA PHE A 543 35.03 10.23 32.16
C PHE A 543 34.11 10.68 33.30
N ALA A 544 32.92 10.09 33.42
CA ALA A 544 32.00 10.36 34.52
C ALA A 544 32.62 9.98 35.89
N PHE A 545 33.32 8.84 35.95
CA PHE A 545 34.02 8.37 37.15
C PHE A 545 35.23 9.24 37.51
N TRP A 546 35.94 9.78 36.51
CA TRP A 546 37.05 10.70 36.69
C TRP A 546 36.57 12.08 37.18
N ARG A 547 35.53 12.62 36.53
CA ARG A 547 34.92 13.93 36.87
C ARG A 547 34.15 13.91 38.19
N GLY A 548 33.60 12.77 38.59
CA GLY A 548 32.77 12.63 39.80
C GLY A 548 33.51 12.71 41.15
N GLY A 549 34.84 12.80 41.15
CA GLY A 549 35.65 12.99 42.37
C GLY A 549 35.60 11.84 43.39
N PRO A 550 36.20 12.02 44.58
CA PRO A 550 36.23 11.01 45.66
C PRO A 550 34.86 10.67 46.24
N ASP A 551 33.92 11.63 46.23
CA ASP A 551 32.59 11.47 46.81
C ASP A 551 31.69 10.52 46.02
N LEU A 552 31.74 10.56 44.68
CA LEU A 552 31.05 9.58 43.84
C LEU A 552 31.58 8.16 44.12
N ARG A 553 32.89 8.00 44.28
CA ARG A 553 33.54 6.71 44.56
C ARG A 553 33.12 6.14 45.92
N ARG A 554 32.95 6.99 46.94
CA ARG A 554 32.47 6.60 48.26
C ARG A 554 30.98 6.20 48.24
N ARG A 555 30.15 6.90 47.46
CA ARG A 555 28.73 6.57 47.27
C ARG A 555 28.51 5.27 46.49
N LEU A 556 29.25 5.06 45.40
CA LEU A 556 29.21 3.83 44.58
C LEU A 556 29.64 2.56 45.34
N ARG A 557 30.38 2.68 46.45
CA ARG A 557 30.74 1.56 47.34
C ARG A 557 29.64 1.20 48.36
N ARG A 558 28.57 1.97 48.47
CA ARG A 558 27.43 1.62 49.33
C ARG A 558 26.57 0.57 48.64
N SER A 559 26.18 -0.47 49.38
CA SER A 559 25.27 -1.52 48.92
C SER A 559 23.96 -0.96 48.35
N GLU A 560 23.46 0.14 48.94
CA GLU A 560 22.27 0.86 48.49
C GLU A 560 22.35 1.38 47.05
N THR A 561 23.56 1.78 46.59
CA THR A 561 23.74 2.29 45.23
C THR A 561 23.75 1.16 44.19
N TRP A 562 24.33 0.00 44.53
CA TRP A 562 24.24 -1.20 43.71
C TRP A 562 22.82 -1.75 43.65
N ALA A 563 22.08 -1.71 44.77
CA ALA A 563 20.66 -2.03 44.78
C ALA A 563 19.89 -1.09 43.84
N GLY A 564 20.15 0.23 43.88
CA GLY A 564 19.56 1.21 42.96
C GLY A 564 19.84 0.92 41.48
N PHE A 565 21.10 0.61 41.12
CA PHE A 565 21.42 0.20 39.75
C PHE A 565 20.76 -1.12 39.35
N ALA A 566 20.67 -2.10 40.27
CA ALA A 566 19.96 -3.34 40.01
C ALA A 566 18.47 -3.10 39.73
N PHE A 567 17.80 -2.22 40.50
CA PHE A 567 16.41 -1.83 40.27
C PHE A 567 16.20 -1.09 38.93
N VAL A 568 17.15 -0.26 38.52
CA VAL A 568 17.07 0.50 37.24
C VAL A 568 17.57 -0.32 36.05
N SER A 569 18.31 -1.42 36.29
CA SER A 569 18.95 -2.22 35.24
C SER A 569 17.99 -2.76 34.18
N PRO A 570 16.75 -3.23 34.47
CA PRO A 570 15.85 -3.68 33.42
C PRO A 570 15.50 -2.56 32.44
N TRP A 571 15.29 -1.33 32.94
CA TRP A 571 15.04 -0.15 32.11
C TRP A 571 16.27 0.25 31.31
N LEU A 572 17.46 0.25 31.91
CA LEU A 572 18.71 0.56 31.20
C LEU A 572 19.04 -0.47 30.12
N ILE A 573 18.85 -1.75 30.40
CA ILE A 573 19.04 -2.83 29.42
C ILE A 573 18.05 -2.65 28.26
N GLY A 574 16.78 -2.40 28.57
CA GLY A 574 15.77 -2.10 27.55
C GLY A 574 16.14 -0.86 26.72
N LEU A 575 16.55 0.24 27.35
CA LEU A 575 17.00 1.46 26.68
C LEU A 575 18.19 1.19 25.76
N LEU A 576 19.23 0.52 26.25
CA LEU A 576 20.45 0.28 25.49
C LEU A 576 20.23 -0.69 24.33
N LEU A 577 19.46 -1.76 24.53
CA LEU A 577 19.25 -2.78 23.50
C LEU A 577 18.14 -2.44 22.52
N LEU A 578 17.04 -1.83 22.98
CA LEU A 578 15.84 -1.60 22.18
C LEU A 578 15.71 -0.16 21.66
N THR A 579 16.44 0.80 22.23
CA THR A 579 16.37 2.22 21.82
C THR A 579 17.72 2.76 21.35
N ALA A 580 18.70 2.90 22.24
CA ALA A 580 19.98 3.51 21.92
C ALA A 580 20.82 2.67 20.94
N GLY A 581 20.81 1.35 21.09
CA GLY A 581 21.52 0.41 20.20
C GLY A 581 21.09 0.57 18.74
N PRO A 582 19.80 0.39 18.41
CA PRO A 582 19.29 0.61 17.06
C PRO A 582 19.58 2.02 16.51
N ILE A 583 19.51 3.06 17.36
CA ILE A 583 19.88 4.43 16.96
C ILE A 583 21.35 4.48 16.55
N LEU A 584 22.27 3.94 17.36
CA LEU A 584 23.70 3.92 17.02
C LEU A 584 23.98 3.10 15.75
N THR A 585 23.32 1.96 15.59
CA THR A 585 23.40 1.14 14.38
C THR A 585 22.90 1.90 13.14
N SER A 586 21.86 2.73 13.27
CA SER A 586 21.35 3.53 12.16
C SER A 586 22.38 4.56 11.65
N ILE A 587 23.30 5.03 12.49
CA ILE A 587 24.43 5.88 12.05
C ILE A 587 25.25 5.11 11.03
N VAL A 588 25.62 3.87 11.35
CA VAL A 588 26.41 3.02 10.45
C VAL A 588 25.66 2.79 9.15
N TYR A 589 24.37 2.45 9.22
CA TYR A 589 23.52 2.27 8.04
C TYR A 589 23.44 3.52 7.16
N SER A 590 23.53 4.73 7.72
CA SER A 590 23.55 5.97 6.93
C SER A 590 24.72 6.05 5.94
N PHE A 591 25.83 5.36 6.22
CA PHE A 591 27.00 5.26 5.33
C PHE A 591 27.00 3.98 4.48
N CYS A 592 25.89 3.24 4.47
CA CYS A 592 25.79 1.96 3.79
C CYS A 592 24.71 1.95 2.71
N ARG A 593 24.89 1.10 1.71
CA ARG A 593 23.82 0.55 0.89
C ARG A 593 23.24 -0.63 1.68
N TYR A 594 21.98 -0.50 2.07
CA TYR A 594 21.30 -1.47 2.90
C TYR A 594 19.80 -1.47 2.60
N ASP A 595 19.26 -2.65 2.35
CA ASP A 595 17.87 -2.91 1.97
C ASP A 595 17.15 -3.84 2.98
N VAL A 596 17.77 -4.10 4.14
CA VAL A 596 17.31 -4.97 5.22
C VAL A 596 17.44 -6.48 4.96
N LEU A 597 17.39 -6.91 3.70
CA LEU A 597 17.45 -8.33 3.34
C LEU A 597 18.90 -8.81 3.12
N HIS A 598 19.77 -7.95 2.61
CA HIS A 598 21.18 -8.26 2.39
C HIS A 598 22.09 -7.63 3.46
N PRO A 599 23.30 -8.20 3.68
CA PRO A 599 24.31 -7.57 4.52
C PRO A 599 24.62 -6.15 4.06
N ALA A 600 24.71 -5.22 5.01
CA ALA A 600 25.02 -3.82 4.72
C ALA A 600 26.38 -3.67 4.03
N GLU A 601 26.40 -2.90 2.94
CA GLU A 601 27.57 -2.60 2.12
C GLU A 601 28.05 -1.17 2.37
N PHE A 602 29.31 -0.97 2.74
CA PHE A 602 29.81 0.37 3.02
C PHE A 602 30.04 1.18 1.75
N VAL A 603 29.34 2.31 1.62
CA VAL A 603 29.39 3.23 0.47
C VAL A 603 29.97 4.61 0.83
N GLY A 604 30.42 4.80 2.07
CA GLY A 604 30.96 6.07 2.54
C GLY A 604 29.89 7.17 2.56
N LEU A 605 30.19 8.33 1.96
CA LEU A 605 29.32 9.51 1.95
C LEU A 605 28.32 9.57 0.79
N ASP A 606 28.24 8.52 -0.04
CA ASP A 606 27.39 8.47 -1.23
C ASP A 606 25.94 8.89 -0.96
N ASN A 607 25.33 8.35 0.12
CA ASN A 607 23.97 8.69 0.52
C ASN A 607 23.80 10.19 0.83
N TYR A 608 24.81 10.85 1.40
CA TYR A 608 24.76 12.29 1.71
C TYR A 608 25.01 13.16 0.49
N VAL A 609 25.93 12.77 -0.39
CA VAL A 609 26.19 13.47 -1.67
C VAL A 609 24.92 13.48 -2.51
N ARG A 610 24.25 12.33 -2.63
CA ARG A 610 22.95 12.20 -3.30
C ARG A 610 21.89 13.12 -2.69
N LEU A 611 21.79 13.10 -1.37
CA LEU A 611 20.77 13.86 -0.63
C LEU A 611 20.86 15.37 -0.88
N PHE A 612 22.07 15.93 -0.93
CA PHE A 612 22.27 17.37 -1.19
C PHE A 612 22.36 17.74 -2.66
N GLY A 613 22.84 16.83 -3.53
CA GLY A 613 23.07 17.10 -4.95
C GLY A 613 21.90 16.73 -5.85
N ASP A 614 21.53 15.46 -5.89
CA ASP A 614 20.74 14.86 -6.98
C ASP A 614 19.27 14.62 -6.63
N ASP A 615 18.88 14.84 -5.36
CA ASP A 615 17.52 14.58 -4.87
C ASP A 615 16.68 15.87 -4.72
N PRO A 616 15.84 16.21 -5.72
CA PRO A 616 14.95 17.37 -5.63
C PRO A 616 13.82 17.18 -4.60
N LEU A 617 13.43 15.95 -4.26
CA LEU A 617 12.36 15.67 -3.31
C LEU A 617 12.81 15.88 -1.87
N PHE A 618 14.11 15.71 -1.58
CA PHE A 618 14.69 16.11 -0.31
C PHE A 618 14.40 17.59 0.01
N TRP A 619 14.75 18.51 -0.90
CA TRP A 619 14.53 19.94 -0.71
C TRP A 619 13.05 20.31 -0.68
N LYS A 620 12.23 19.70 -1.55
CA LYS A 620 10.78 19.92 -1.56
C LYS A 620 10.14 19.50 -0.25
N SER A 621 10.51 18.32 0.27
CA SER A 621 9.96 17.81 1.52
C SER A 621 10.38 18.61 2.75
N LEU A 622 11.63 19.06 2.79
CA LEU A 622 12.12 19.97 3.82
C LEU A 622 11.38 21.32 3.78
N GLY A 623 11.18 21.90 2.59
CA GLY A 623 10.43 23.15 2.41
C GLY A 623 8.97 23.03 2.84
N ASN A 624 8.32 21.91 2.51
CA ASN A 624 6.95 21.64 2.95
C ASN A 624 6.86 21.51 4.47
N THR A 625 7.77 20.78 5.10
CA THR A 625 7.81 20.65 6.57
C THR A 625 8.15 21.97 7.25
N ALA A 626 9.03 22.78 6.66
CA ALA A 626 9.35 24.11 7.17
C ALA A 626 8.13 25.04 7.13
N PHE A 627 7.30 24.97 6.07
CA PHE A 627 6.05 25.74 6.00
C PHE A 627 5.07 25.38 7.13
N MET A 628 5.01 24.10 7.51
CA MET A 628 4.15 23.65 8.62
C MET A 628 4.51 24.30 9.96
N MET A 629 5.73 24.87 10.12
CA MET A 629 6.11 25.60 11.33
C MET A 629 5.20 26.82 11.59
N LEU A 630 4.52 27.36 10.59
CA LEU A 630 3.49 28.40 10.79
C LEU A 630 2.32 27.91 11.66
N GLY A 631 2.06 26.59 11.67
CA GLY A 631 1.06 25.98 12.54
C GLY A 631 1.42 26.02 14.02
N VAL A 632 2.71 26.11 14.38
CA VAL A 632 3.17 26.16 15.78
C VAL A 632 2.69 27.41 16.51
N PRO A 633 3.01 28.65 16.07
CA PRO A 633 2.55 29.85 16.74
C PRO A 633 1.01 29.97 16.70
N LEU A 634 0.38 29.52 15.61
CA LEU A 634 -1.08 29.52 15.50
C LEU A 634 -1.73 28.57 16.52
N GLY A 635 -1.19 27.35 16.65
CA GLY A 635 -1.64 26.37 17.65
C GLY A 635 -1.42 26.84 19.08
N MET A 636 -0.28 27.50 19.36
CA MET A 636 -0.01 28.12 20.65
C MET A 636 -0.99 29.24 20.96
N ALA A 637 -1.28 30.12 20.00
CA ALA A 637 -2.23 31.22 20.16
C ALA A 637 -3.66 30.70 20.42
N VAL A 638 -4.11 29.72 19.64
CA VAL A 638 -5.43 29.09 19.83
C VAL A 638 -5.50 28.37 21.18
N GLY A 639 -4.46 27.61 21.54
CA GLY A 639 -4.41 26.91 22.83
C GLY A 639 -4.42 27.84 24.03
N LEU A 640 -3.69 28.96 23.96
CA LEU A 640 -3.69 30.00 24.99
C LEU A 640 -5.06 30.69 25.07
N ALA A 641 -5.67 31.04 23.94
CA ALA A 641 -7.00 31.64 23.91
C ALA A 641 -8.05 30.74 24.57
N ILE A 642 -8.06 29.44 24.25
CA ILE A 642 -8.93 28.45 24.88
C ILE A 642 -8.64 28.36 26.39
N ALA A 643 -7.36 28.31 26.78
CA ALA A 643 -6.98 28.22 28.19
C ALA A 643 -7.41 29.47 28.99
N MET A 644 -7.29 30.67 28.41
CA MET A 644 -7.76 31.91 29.04
C MET A 644 -9.28 31.90 29.25
N LEU A 645 -10.06 31.43 28.26
CA LEU A 645 -11.52 31.28 28.41
C LEU A 645 -11.88 30.30 29.54
N LEU A 646 -11.10 29.23 29.69
CA LEU A 646 -11.31 28.16 30.69
C LEU A 646 -10.61 28.41 32.03
N ASN A 647 -9.94 29.57 32.17
CA ASN A 647 -9.41 30.06 33.43
C ASN A 647 -10.40 30.97 34.16
N THR A 648 -11.61 31.14 33.65
CA THR A 648 -12.69 31.91 34.28
C THR A 648 -13.45 31.09 35.32
N GLU A 649 -13.96 31.71 36.39
CA GLU A 649 -14.71 30.99 37.45
C GLU A 649 -16.20 30.75 37.06
N VAL A 650 -16.44 30.02 35.96
CA VAL A 650 -17.80 29.66 35.52
C VAL A 650 -18.25 28.29 36.02
N ARG A 651 -19.55 28.17 36.33
CA ARG A 651 -20.19 26.91 36.73
C ARG A 651 -20.10 25.89 35.59
N GLY A 652 -19.74 24.65 35.89
CA GLY A 652 -19.61 23.57 34.90
C GLY A 652 -18.23 23.43 34.25
N MET A 653 -17.20 24.13 34.74
CA MET A 653 -15.84 24.13 34.16
C MET A 653 -15.22 22.75 33.90
N ARG A 654 -15.55 21.74 34.72
CA ARG A 654 -15.08 20.36 34.51
C ARG A 654 -15.55 19.80 33.16
N VAL A 655 -16.80 20.06 32.77
CA VAL A 655 -17.37 19.60 31.50
C VAL A 655 -16.70 20.31 30.34
N TYR A 656 -16.56 21.63 30.40
CA TYR A 656 -15.89 22.41 29.36
C TYR A 656 -14.45 21.93 29.11
N ARG A 657 -13.66 21.73 30.17
CA ARG A 657 -12.30 21.18 30.05
C ARG A 657 -12.28 19.80 29.40
N THR A 658 -13.22 18.93 29.76
CA THR A 658 -13.34 17.60 29.12
C THR A 658 -13.67 17.72 27.63
N VAL A 659 -14.62 18.58 27.24
CA VAL A 659 -15.03 18.76 25.83
C VAL A 659 -13.87 19.30 24.99
N PHE A 660 -13.17 20.33 25.47
CA PHE A 660 -12.02 20.91 24.74
C PHE A 660 -10.78 20.00 24.74
N TYR A 661 -10.63 19.10 25.71
CA TYR A 661 -9.56 18.11 25.74
C TYR A 661 -9.86 16.85 24.91
N LEU A 662 -11.14 16.52 24.69
CA LEU A 662 -11.57 15.31 23.98
C LEU A 662 -10.89 15.13 22.61
N PRO A 663 -10.77 16.15 21.74
CA PRO A 663 -10.06 16.03 20.47
C PRO A 663 -8.62 15.54 20.57
N ALA A 664 -7.91 15.87 21.65
CA ALA A 664 -6.51 15.48 21.85
C ALA A 664 -6.34 13.99 22.19
N ILE A 665 -7.40 13.32 22.63
CA ILE A 665 -7.38 11.88 22.97
C ILE A 665 -7.73 11.02 21.73
N VAL A 666 -8.43 11.58 20.74
CA VAL A 666 -8.85 10.84 19.56
C VAL A 666 -7.62 10.36 18.77
N PRO A 667 -7.53 9.06 18.42
CA PRO A 667 -6.42 8.54 17.63
C PRO A 667 -6.23 9.33 16.33
N MET A 668 -5.00 9.73 16.03
CA MET A 668 -4.70 10.61 14.89
C MET A 668 -5.17 10.05 13.54
N VAL A 669 -5.20 8.73 13.38
CA VAL A 669 -5.73 8.04 12.20
C VAL A 669 -7.23 8.29 12.04
N ALA A 670 -8.01 8.13 13.12
CA ALA A 670 -9.45 8.38 13.11
C ALA A 670 -9.76 9.87 12.88
N SER A 671 -8.96 10.74 13.49
CA SER A 671 -8.98 12.19 13.27
C SER A 671 -8.77 12.54 11.79
N ALA A 672 -7.75 11.98 11.15
CA ALA A 672 -7.47 12.23 9.73
C ALA A 672 -8.65 11.82 8.82
N ILE A 673 -9.24 10.64 9.07
CA ILE A 673 -10.41 10.16 8.31
C ILE A 673 -11.60 11.09 8.49
N LEU A 674 -11.89 11.52 9.72
CA LEU A 674 -12.97 12.49 9.98
C LEU A 674 -12.73 13.80 9.24
N TRP A 675 -11.49 14.30 9.23
CA TRP A 675 -11.16 15.56 8.60
C TRP A 675 -11.20 15.52 7.07
N ILE A 676 -11.02 14.35 6.44
CA ILE A 676 -11.30 14.18 4.99
C ILE A 676 -12.76 14.52 4.67
N TRP A 677 -13.71 14.11 5.52
CA TRP A 677 -15.13 14.43 5.35
C TRP A 677 -15.43 15.90 5.69
N VAL A 678 -14.86 16.41 6.77
CA VAL A 678 -15.08 17.80 7.21
C VAL A 678 -14.56 18.84 6.21
N LEU A 679 -13.44 18.53 5.56
CA LEU A 679 -12.80 19.37 4.54
C LEU A 679 -13.25 19.06 3.11
N ASN A 680 -14.28 18.23 2.94
CA ASN A 680 -14.79 17.89 1.63
C ASN A 680 -15.28 19.18 0.89
N PRO A 681 -14.80 19.44 -0.34
CA PRO A 681 -15.15 20.65 -1.09
C PRO A 681 -16.65 20.88 -1.29
N GLU A 682 -17.38 19.78 -1.57
CA GLU A 682 -18.79 19.78 -1.94
C GLU A 682 -19.72 19.75 -0.72
N MET A 683 -19.52 18.77 0.17
CA MET A 683 -20.42 18.52 1.32
C MET A 683 -19.76 18.71 2.69
N GLY A 684 -18.55 19.27 2.73
CA GLY A 684 -17.81 19.45 3.97
C GLY A 684 -18.39 20.54 4.86
N LEU A 685 -18.28 20.31 6.17
CA LEU A 685 -18.76 21.26 7.18
C LEU A 685 -18.05 22.62 7.08
N VAL A 686 -16.72 22.61 6.85
CA VAL A 686 -15.94 23.86 6.75
C VAL A 686 -16.41 24.69 5.57
N ASN A 687 -16.55 24.09 4.39
CA ASN A 687 -16.98 24.80 3.19
C ASN A 687 -18.43 25.27 3.30
N SER A 688 -19.30 24.47 3.91
CA SER A 688 -20.70 24.88 4.18
C SER A 688 -20.77 26.13 5.05
N LEU A 689 -19.94 26.22 6.10
CA LEU A 689 -19.86 27.40 6.96
C LEU A 689 -19.27 28.62 6.23
N LEU A 690 -18.27 28.42 5.37
CA LEU A 690 -17.69 29.49 4.55
C LEU A 690 -18.70 30.05 3.54
N ARG A 691 -19.47 29.18 2.86
CA ARG A 691 -20.54 29.59 1.94
C ARG A 691 -21.63 30.37 2.68
N MET A 692 -22.03 29.92 3.88
CA MET A 692 -22.97 30.65 4.73
C MET A 692 -22.44 32.02 5.17
N ALA A 693 -21.12 32.15 5.34
CA ALA A 693 -20.45 33.42 5.64
C ALA A 693 -20.25 34.33 4.40
N GLY A 694 -20.71 33.93 3.22
CA GLY A 694 -20.64 34.71 1.98
C GLY A 694 -19.41 34.45 1.11
N VAL A 695 -18.63 33.39 1.37
CA VAL A 695 -17.54 32.97 0.48
C VAL A 695 -18.12 32.21 -0.71
N ALA A 696 -18.08 32.81 -1.89
CA ALA A 696 -18.61 32.21 -3.12
C ALA A 696 -17.89 30.90 -3.48
N ASP A 697 -16.55 30.95 -3.51
CA ASP A 697 -15.69 29.83 -3.92
C ASP A 697 -14.79 29.40 -2.74
N PRO A 698 -15.26 28.47 -1.89
CA PRO A 698 -14.45 27.99 -0.78
C PRO A 698 -13.27 27.13 -1.28
N PRO A 699 -12.16 27.05 -0.51
CA PRO A 699 -10.97 26.34 -0.94
C PRO A 699 -11.19 24.84 -1.23
N ASN A 700 -10.49 24.33 -2.24
CA ASN A 700 -10.40 22.90 -2.56
C ASN A 700 -9.32 22.23 -1.68
N TRP A 701 -9.54 22.25 -0.36
CA TRP A 701 -8.54 22.03 0.69
C TRP A 701 -7.53 20.92 0.40
N LEU A 702 -7.95 19.66 0.23
CA LEU A 702 -7.02 18.53 0.12
C LEU A 702 -6.52 18.29 -1.31
N GLN A 703 -7.11 18.95 -2.30
CA GLN A 703 -6.91 18.72 -3.74
C GLN A 703 -6.22 19.90 -4.44
N SER A 704 -5.83 20.93 -3.67
CA SER A 704 -4.98 22.03 -4.14
C SER A 704 -3.58 21.99 -3.53
N ALA A 705 -2.59 22.27 -4.37
CA ALA A 705 -1.19 22.46 -3.97
C ALA A 705 -0.90 23.89 -3.48
N SER A 706 -1.91 24.78 -3.49
CA SER A 706 -1.80 26.16 -3.02
C SER A 706 -1.24 26.21 -1.60
N TRP A 707 -0.31 27.13 -1.38
CA TRP A 707 0.35 27.28 -0.08
C TRP A 707 -0.61 27.85 0.97
N LEU A 708 -1.41 28.85 0.60
CA LEU A 708 -2.28 29.59 1.54
C LEU A 708 -3.65 28.91 1.74
N PHE A 709 -4.23 28.38 0.67
CA PHE A 709 -5.57 27.79 0.66
C PHE A 709 -5.55 26.42 -0.04
N GLY A 710 -4.80 25.49 0.53
CA GLY A 710 -4.65 24.14 0.00
C GLY A 710 -4.30 23.11 1.06
N SER A 711 -3.69 22.03 0.62
CA SER A 711 -3.52 20.80 1.40
C SER A 711 -2.65 21.00 2.65
N LYS A 712 -1.64 21.87 2.58
CA LYS A 712 -0.83 22.24 3.75
C LYS A 712 -1.62 23.01 4.81
N SER A 713 -2.35 24.05 4.41
CA SER A 713 -3.20 24.82 5.34
C SER A 713 -4.32 23.97 5.93
N ALA A 714 -4.82 22.99 5.19
CA ALA A 714 -5.80 22.02 5.68
C ALA A 714 -5.25 21.16 6.84
N ILE A 715 -4.00 20.70 6.72
CA ILE A 715 -3.31 19.95 7.78
C ILE A 715 -3.02 20.86 8.99
N ILE A 716 -2.65 22.13 8.77
CA ILE A 716 -2.49 23.10 9.87
C ILE A 716 -3.81 23.30 10.60
N LEU A 717 -4.91 23.53 9.87
CA LEU A 717 -6.25 23.72 10.43
C LEU A 717 -6.70 22.50 11.26
N MET A 718 -6.47 21.29 10.75
CA MET A 718 -6.69 20.06 11.51
C MET A 718 -5.81 20.02 12.78
N GLY A 719 -4.55 20.44 12.69
CA GLY A 719 -3.65 20.51 13.85
C GLY A 719 -4.18 21.42 14.97
N LEU A 720 -4.85 22.53 14.62
CA LEU A 720 -5.45 23.44 15.61
C LEU A 720 -6.58 22.79 16.40
N TRP A 721 -7.26 21.79 15.84
CA TRP A 721 -8.31 21.05 16.55
C TRP A 721 -7.77 20.32 17.79
N SER A 722 -6.51 19.91 17.76
CA SER A 722 -5.83 19.26 18.88
C SER A 722 -5.17 20.26 19.85
N ALA A 723 -5.43 21.57 19.73
CA ALA A 723 -4.89 22.61 20.63
C ALA A 723 -5.27 22.42 22.10
N GLY A 724 -6.33 21.65 22.38
CA GLY A 724 -6.72 21.23 23.73
C GLY A 724 -5.64 20.45 24.50
N SER A 725 -4.67 19.83 23.83
CA SER A 725 -3.53 19.17 24.48
C SER A 725 -2.63 20.17 25.23
N GLY A 726 -2.27 21.28 24.58
CA GLY A 726 -1.46 22.35 25.16
C GLY A 726 -2.22 23.19 26.21
N MET A 727 -3.55 23.18 26.17
CA MET A 727 -4.41 23.89 27.12
C MET A 727 -4.10 23.54 28.59
N ILE A 728 -3.80 22.27 28.92
CA ILE A 728 -3.49 21.87 30.30
C ILE A 728 -2.21 22.56 30.79
N ILE A 729 -1.20 22.63 29.92
CA ILE A 729 0.07 23.30 30.20
C ILE A 729 -0.17 24.81 30.38
N TRP A 730 -0.96 25.42 29.49
CA TRP A 730 -1.35 26.83 29.60
C TRP A 730 -2.13 27.13 30.89
N LEU A 731 -3.10 26.29 31.26
CA LEU A 731 -3.87 26.44 32.49
C LEU A 731 -3.00 26.30 33.75
N ALA A 732 -2.02 25.40 33.73
CA ALA A 732 -1.05 25.28 34.81
C ALA A 732 -0.21 26.55 34.95
N GLY A 733 0.25 27.11 33.82
CA GLY A 733 1.00 28.37 33.82
C GLY A 733 0.17 29.57 34.26
N LEU A 734 -1.05 29.73 33.75
CA LEU A 734 -1.95 30.81 34.12
C LEU A 734 -2.29 30.82 35.61
N LYS A 735 -2.45 29.63 36.21
CA LYS A 735 -2.69 29.47 37.66
C LYS A 735 -1.44 29.67 38.51
N GLY A 736 -0.25 29.54 37.92
CA GLY A 736 1.02 29.78 38.60
C GLY A 736 1.34 31.26 38.76
N ILE A 737 0.65 32.16 38.05
CA ILE A 737 0.91 33.60 38.12
C ILE A 737 0.43 34.15 39.48
N PRO A 738 1.31 34.73 40.31
CA PRO A 738 0.91 35.27 41.60
C PRO A 738 -0.15 36.37 41.49
N GLN A 739 -1.21 36.28 42.28
CA GLN A 739 -2.35 37.19 42.21
C GLN A 739 -1.98 38.64 42.52
N HIS A 740 -1.00 38.86 43.40
CA HIS A 740 -0.55 40.21 43.79
C HIS A 740 0.00 41.04 42.62
N LEU A 741 0.52 40.40 41.56
CA LEU A 741 0.97 41.10 40.35
C LEU A 741 -0.20 41.70 39.56
N TYR A 742 -1.34 41.02 39.54
CA TYR A 742 -2.56 41.52 38.91
C TYR A 742 -3.21 42.65 39.73
N GLU A 743 -3.20 42.52 41.06
CA GLU A 743 -3.72 43.53 41.98
C GLU A 743 -2.89 44.82 41.92
N ALA A 744 -1.56 44.71 41.91
CA ALA A 744 -0.66 45.85 41.74
C ALA A 744 -0.92 46.58 40.41
N ALA A 745 -1.02 45.85 39.30
CA ALA A 745 -1.30 46.45 38.00
C ALA A 745 -2.69 47.10 37.93
N GLU A 746 -3.69 46.55 38.63
CA GLU A 746 -5.04 47.13 38.70
C GLU A 746 -5.08 48.43 39.51
N ILE A 747 -4.32 48.50 40.61
CA ILE A 747 -4.13 49.72 41.41
C ILE A 747 -3.46 50.83 40.56
N ASP A 748 -2.52 50.46 39.68
CA ASP A 748 -1.86 51.37 38.74
C ASP A 748 -2.73 51.74 37.52
N GLY A 749 -3.98 51.29 37.46
CA GLY A 749 -4.93 51.61 36.40
C GLY A 749 -4.73 50.85 35.08
N ALA A 750 -4.00 49.74 35.10
CA ALA A 750 -3.75 48.94 33.89
C ALA A 750 -5.05 48.26 33.41
N SER A 751 -5.41 48.51 32.14
CA SER A 751 -6.52 47.82 31.49
C SER A 751 -6.25 46.31 31.34
N PRO A 752 -7.28 45.44 31.14
CA PRO A 752 -7.08 44.01 30.90
C PRO A 752 -6.10 43.69 29.76
N TRP A 753 -6.07 44.53 28.72
CA TRP A 753 -5.12 44.41 27.62
C TRP A 753 -3.68 44.71 28.06
N LEU A 754 -3.49 45.78 28.84
CA LEU A 754 -2.18 46.12 29.41
C LEU A 754 -1.68 45.02 30.35
N ARG A 755 -2.56 44.47 31.20
CA ARG A 755 -2.26 43.34 32.09
C ARG A 755 -1.85 42.08 31.33
N PHE A 756 -2.51 41.78 30.20
CA PHE A 756 -2.12 40.63 29.38
C PHE A 756 -0.69 40.76 28.84
N TRP A 757 -0.35 41.90 28.22
CA TRP A 757 0.96 42.08 27.59
C TRP A 757 2.11 42.28 28.59
N HIS A 758 1.85 42.91 29.73
CA HIS A 758 2.91 43.29 30.69
C HIS A 758 3.00 42.36 31.92
N VAL A 759 1.95 41.60 32.23
CA VAL A 759 1.94 40.67 33.37
C VAL A 759 1.78 39.23 32.91
N THR A 760 0.69 38.91 32.18
CA THR A 760 0.37 37.52 31.83
C THR A 760 1.39 36.92 30.85
N LEU A 761 1.65 37.58 29.72
CA LEU A 761 2.51 37.04 28.67
C LEU A 761 3.97 36.86 29.12
N PRO A 762 4.60 37.82 29.85
CA PRO A 762 5.96 37.64 30.36
C PRO A 762 6.05 36.49 31.38
N MET A 763 5.09 36.37 32.29
CA MET A 763 5.06 35.27 33.28
C MET A 763 4.78 33.91 32.64
N LEU A 764 4.14 33.87 31.48
CA LEU A 764 3.95 32.64 30.69
C LEU A 764 5.17 32.26 29.83
N SER A 765 6.21 33.10 29.77
CA SER A 765 7.35 32.87 28.87
C SER A 765 8.04 31.49 29.02
N PRO A 766 8.17 30.87 30.21
CA PRO A 766 8.71 29.50 30.31
C PRO A 766 7.80 28.45 29.67
N TYR A 767 6.48 28.65 29.73
CA TYR A 767 5.48 27.78 29.11
C TYR A 767 5.40 28.00 27.60
N ILE A 768 5.54 29.25 27.13
CA ILE A 768 5.69 29.59 25.71
C ILE A 768 6.93 28.89 25.15
N PHE A 769 8.06 28.98 25.85
CA PHE A 769 9.31 28.34 25.46
C PHE A 769 9.19 26.83 25.33
N PHE A 770 8.64 26.17 26.35
CA PHE A 770 8.42 24.72 26.32
C PHE A 770 7.50 24.30 25.16
N ASN A 771 6.35 24.97 25.00
CA ASN A 771 5.41 24.66 23.92
C ASN A 771 6.01 24.95 22.53
N LEU A 772 6.86 25.97 22.39
CA LEU A 772 7.56 26.26 21.14
C LEU A 772 8.53 25.14 20.76
N ILE A 773 9.35 24.67 21.72
CA ILE A 773 10.26 23.53 21.49
C ILE A 773 9.46 22.30 21.08
N MET A 774 8.45 21.92 21.88
CA MET A 774 7.65 20.73 21.62
C MET A 774 6.87 20.82 20.31
N GLY A 775 6.34 22.01 19.99
CA GLY A 775 5.62 22.28 18.74
C GLY A 775 6.52 22.16 17.52
N ILE A 776 7.75 22.69 17.57
CA ILE A 776 8.72 22.58 16.48
C ILE A 776 9.15 21.12 16.28
N ILE A 777 9.47 20.40 17.36
CA ILE A 777 9.81 18.97 17.29
C ILE A 777 8.65 18.17 16.65
N GLY A 778 7.43 18.37 17.15
CA GLY A 778 6.25 17.67 16.64
C GLY A 778 5.96 18.00 15.17
N THR A 779 6.12 19.26 14.76
CA THR A 779 5.90 19.69 13.37
C THR A 779 6.91 19.07 12.40
N MET A 780 8.18 18.96 12.81
CA MET A 780 9.23 18.31 12.03
C MET A 780 8.98 16.80 11.84
N GLN A 781 8.13 16.20 12.68
CA GLN A 781 7.78 14.77 12.67
C GLN A 781 6.39 14.48 12.09
N VAL A 782 5.72 15.47 11.47
CA VAL A 782 4.39 15.28 10.85
C VAL A 782 4.47 14.23 9.74
N PHE A 783 3.68 13.17 9.89
CA PHE A 783 3.66 12.01 9.00
C PHE A 783 2.22 11.54 8.74
N THR A 784 1.49 11.19 9.82
CA THR A 784 0.21 10.48 9.76
C THR A 784 -0.85 11.20 8.92
N GLN A 785 -0.93 12.51 9.04
CA GLN A 785 -1.89 13.34 8.32
C GLN A 785 -1.63 13.27 6.80
N ALA A 786 -0.38 13.45 6.38
CA ALA A 786 -0.01 13.35 4.97
C ALA A 786 -0.21 11.92 4.44
N TYR A 787 0.17 10.90 5.20
CA TYR A 787 0.02 9.50 4.81
C TYR A 787 -1.44 9.12 4.54
N ILE A 788 -2.37 9.60 5.38
CA ILE A 788 -3.79 9.20 5.32
C ILE A 788 -4.61 10.12 4.41
N MET A 789 -4.44 11.45 4.53
CA MET A 789 -5.36 12.41 3.93
C MET A 789 -5.04 12.71 2.46
N THR A 790 -3.76 12.69 2.10
CA THR A 790 -3.29 13.23 0.81
C THR A 790 -2.30 12.32 0.08
N LYS A 791 -1.71 11.34 0.77
CA LYS A 791 -0.62 10.49 0.27
C LYS A 791 0.55 11.32 -0.30
N GLY A 792 0.80 12.48 0.29
CA GLY A 792 1.88 13.40 -0.09
C GLY A 792 1.51 14.41 -1.17
N GLY A 793 0.39 14.24 -1.88
CA GLY A 793 -0.05 15.14 -2.93
C GLY A 793 -0.95 16.30 -2.45
N PRO A 794 -1.56 17.03 -3.41
CA PRO A 794 -1.25 17.03 -4.85
C PRO A 794 0.09 17.73 -5.16
N ASP A 795 0.76 17.35 -6.25
CA ASP A 795 2.08 17.89 -6.64
C ASP A 795 3.06 17.94 -5.45
N ASP A 796 3.15 16.84 -4.70
CA ASP A 796 3.99 16.67 -3.51
C ASP A 796 3.86 17.76 -2.43
N SER A 797 2.76 18.53 -2.40
CA SER A 797 2.57 19.65 -1.47
C SER A 797 2.62 19.22 -0.01
N THR A 798 2.25 17.98 0.29
CA THR A 798 2.24 17.38 1.63
C THR A 798 3.24 16.25 1.77
N MET A 799 4.18 16.12 0.83
CA MET A 799 5.32 15.22 0.94
C MET A 799 6.26 15.78 2.02
N PHE A 800 5.92 15.56 3.30
CA PHE A 800 6.72 16.03 4.43
C PHE A 800 7.96 15.17 4.62
N TYR A 801 8.97 15.74 5.26
CA TYR A 801 10.26 15.10 5.46
C TYR A 801 10.15 13.70 6.09
N ALA A 802 9.37 13.55 7.17
CA ALA A 802 9.17 12.26 7.82
C ALA A 802 8.46 11.23 6.92
N TYR A 803 7.55 11.69 6.05
CA TYR A 803 6.89 10.83 5.07
C TYR A 803 7.82 10.43 3.91
N TYR A 804 8.65 11.36 3.44
CA TYR A 804 9.68 11.08 2.44
C TYR A 804 10.71 10.05 2.93
N LEU A 805 11.14 10.17 4.20
CA LEU A 805 11.97 9.18 4.88
C LEU A 805 11.29 7.81 4.92
N PHE A 806 10.01 7.75 5.31
CA PHE A 806 9.25 6.51 5.36
C PHE A 806 9.15 5.82 3.99
N ASN A 807 8.86 6.57 2.92
CA ASN A 807 8.81 6.02 1.56
C ASN A 807 10.16 5.42 1.16
N ASN A 808 11.27 6.10 1.45
CA ASN A 808 12.60 5.55 1.16
C ASN A 808 12.90 4.28 1.98
N ALA A 809 12.49 4.21 3.24
CA ALA A 809 12.74 3.04 4.09
C ALA A 809 11.92 1.80 3.65
N PHE A 810 10.60 1.96 3.54
CA PHE A 810 9.67 0.82 3.47
C PHE A 810 8.99 0.64 2.12
N ARG A 811 9.02 1.65 1.25
CA ARG A 811 8.40 1.60 -0.08
C ARG A 811 9.42 1.40 -1.20
N TYR A 812 10.58 2.04 -1.08
CA TYR A 812 11.69 1.89 -2.04
C TYR A 812 12.83 1.00 -1.52
N PHE A 813 12.76 0.54 -0.28
CA PHE A 813 13.74 -0.34 0.35
C PHE A 813 15.18 0.20 0.37
N LYS A 814 15.32 1.53 0.51
CA LYS A 814 16.59 2.25 0.62
C LYS A 814 16.86 2.59 2.08
N MET A 815 16.99 1.57 2.93
CA MET A 815 17.12 1.74 4.39
C MET A 815 18.37 2.54 4.78
N GLY A 816 19.48 2.35 4.06
CA GLY A 816 20.69 3.15 4.25
C GLY A 816 20.48 4.65 3.96
N TYR A 817 19.81 4.96 2.85
CA TYR A 817 19.45 6.33 2.48
C TYR A 817 18.44 6.96 3.47
N ALA A 818 17.44 6.18 3.88
CA ALA A 818 16.47 6.61 4.89
C ALA A 818 17.13 6.88 6.25
N SER A 819 18.17 6.12 6.61
CA SER A 819 18.97 6.37 7.81
C SER A 819 19.72 7.69 7.72
N ALA A 820 20.29 8.03 6.54
CA ALA A 820 20.91 9.36 6.33
C ALA A 820 19.89 10.50 6.46
N LEU A 821 18.69 10.35 5.87
CA LEU A 821 17.60 11.30 6.06
C LEU A 821 17.23 11.48 7.54
N ALA A 822 17.16 10.39 8.32
CA ALA A 822 16.85 10.44 9.75
C ALA A 822 17.88 11.26 10.55
N TRP A 823 19.18 11.08 10.27
CA TRP A 823 20.25 11.81 10.94
C TRP A 823 20.26 13.29 10.57
N ILE A 824 19.99 13.64 9.31
CA ILE A 824 19.82 15.04 8.91
C ILE A 824 18.63 15.68 9.62
N LEU A 825 17.49 14.99 9.74
CA LEU A 825 16.34 15.49 10.50
C LEU A 825 16.68 15.71 11.98
N PHE A 826 17.37 14.75 12.59
CA PHE A 826 17.84 14.87 13.97
C PHE A 826 18.75 16.09 14.15
N LEU A 827 19.72 16.30 13.25
CA LEU A 827 20.62 17.46 13.30
C LEU A 827 19.86 18.78 13.14
N ILE A 828 18.87 18.84 12.24
CA ILE A 828 18.03 20.03 12.05
C ILE A 828 17.27 20.33 13.35
N ILE A 829 16.60 19.34 13.94
CA ILE A 829 15.87 19.50 15.20
C ILE A 829 16.82 19.94 16.30
N LEU A 830 17.98 19.29 16.44
CA LEU A 830 18.99 19.63 17.44
C LEU A 830 19.48 21.07 17.30
N VAL A 831 19.82 21.50 16.08
CA VAL A 831 20.27 22.87 15.81
C VAL A 831 19.17 23.87 16.16
N LEU A 832 17.92 23.62 15.77
CA LEU A 832 16.79 24.49 16.11
C LEU A 832 16.56 24.55 17.62
N THR A 833 16.66 23.44 18.33
CA THR A 833 16.55 23.39 19.80
C THR A 833 17.70 24.12 20.48
N LEU A 834 18.94 23.96 20.00
CA LEU A 834 20.11 24.67 20.54
C LEU A 834 20.01 26.17 20.31
N ILE A 835 19.50 26.61 19.15
CA ILE A 835 19.21 28.02 18.87
C ILE A 835 18.17 28.55 19.86
N GLN A 836 17.08 27.82 20.08
CA GLN A 836 16.03 28.19 21.04
C GLN A 836 16.58 28.29 22.47
N LEU A 837 17.35 27.31 22.93
CA LEU A 837 18.01 27.32 24.26
C LEU A 837 19.02 28.46 24.40
N LYS A 838 19.75 28.81 23.34
CA LYS A 838 20.69 29.94 23.35
C LYS A 838 19.96 31.29 23.40
N LEU A 839 18.76 31.37 22.82
CA LEU A 839 17.95 32.58 22.82
C LEU A 839 17.08 32.72 24.08
N SER A 840 16.79 31.64 24.79
CA SER A 840 15.87 31.66 25.95
C SER A 840 16.24 32.68 27.04
N PRO A 841 17.52 32.93 27.40
CA PRO A 841 17.84 33.91 28.45
C PRO A 841 17.49 35.36 28.08
N ARG A 842 17.16 35.64 26.81
CA ARG A 842 16.81 36.99 26.34
C ARG A 842 15.34 37.35 26.49
N TRP A 843 14.46 36.38 26.69
CA TRP A 843 13.01 36.59 26.66
C TRP A 843 12.21 35.66 27.58
N VAL A 844 12.84 34.68 28.22
CA VAL A 844 12.22 33.80 29.21
C VAL A 844 12.51 34.34 30.60
N HIS A 845 11.45 34.63 31.35
CA HIS A 845 11.50 35.11 32.72
C HIS A 845 11.10 33.98 33.67
N TYR A 846 12.03 33.57 34.53
CA TYR A 846 11.74 32.63 35.62
C TYR A 846 11.44 33.41 36.88
N GLU A 847 10.50 32.92 37.69
CA GLU A 847 10.09 33.53 38.97
C GLU A 847 11.24 33.74 39.96
N ASN A 848 12.36 33.01 39.78
CA ASN A 848 13.55 33.07 40.64
C ASN A 848 14.73 33.90 40.09
N GLU A 849 14.60 34.51 38.91
CA GLU A 849 15.61 35.42 38.36
C GLU A 849 15.06 36.84 38.41
N GLY A 850 15.23 37.46 39.58
CA GLY A 850 15.01 38.89 39.80
C GLY A 850 16.18 39.74 39.36
#